data_AF-A0A6L8EZX2-F1
#
_entry.id   AF-A0A6L8EZX2-F1
#
_cell.length_a   1.000
_cell.length_b   1.000
_cell.length_c   1.000
_cell.angle_alpha   90.00
_cell.angle_beta   90.00
_cell.angle_gamma   90.00
#
_symmetry.space_group_name_H-M   'P 1'
#
loop_
_entity.id
_entity.type
_entity.pdbx_description
1 polymer ?
#
loop_
_entity_poly.entity_id
_entity_poly.type
_entity_poly.pdbx_seq_one_letter_code
_entity_poly.pdbx_strand_id
1 'polypeptide(L)'
;MTDKLLNSLNDVQREAVQHANGPLLILSGAGSGKTRVITHRIAHLIKHHRISPFRILAVTFTNKAANEMKERLDVLVEGGVSRDLWVSTFHATCARILRRDIEKLGERAAAEGVSQSKKRAYTRDFTIFDTGEQATLVKDVLRQLNYSDKQYNPRAILSLISRAKNESISPQKYQGIADGYFERIVAEVYPLYQDALRLNNSLDFDDLLLFTVDLLNQNAEVCEFYQNKFEYILVDEYQDTNRCQYELVRLLTGAKQNICVVGDDDQSIYAFRGADIRNILDFEQDYPNTRVLRLEQNYRSTQNILDAAWNVVQNNKARKPKKLWTEQEDGELITCYEAMDENDEAGYVGTQIEDWHTEGVDYKDFAVFYRTNAQSRIFEEAFRTANIPYQIVGGVGFYDRMEIKDLLAYLRVMCNPNDSMSVRRIINVPSRGIGATTLERLIDFAAAEDITLFEAVQRVDEITTINRGLQSKVKRFAKIFDEFDTSVLPTDALDYVLKVTGYLKNLEAQNTIEAQNRVENIEELINAVIEYEHNEAEPSLSDYLENVALIADIDTMETDSTDLVTLMTLHSAKGLEFPFVFIVGMEEKYLPHGRAVDEGTEAAIEEERRLCYVGITRAMEQLYLSHARSRRTFRETEYRVPSRFIAEIPEHLIKHVDRYRSPFHESTALYEEVPEDADDYCVDQIVHHPQFGRGKITKVSGAGQGVYITVRFSRAGMTRRFAASLAPLTMSDE
;
A
#
# COMPACT_ATOMS: atom_id res chain seq x y z
N MET A 1 -32.50 32.89 15.31
CA MET A 1 -32.52 31.89 14.23
C MET A 1 -31.51 30.83 14.61
N THR A 2 -31.96 29.60 14.86
CA THR A 2 -31.07 28.46 15.15
C THR A 2 -30.11 28.29 13.96
N ASP A 3 -28.81 28.42 14.22
CA ASP A 3 -27.78 28.31 13.18
C ASP A 3 -27.83 26.88 12.62
N LYS A 4 -28.43 26.70 11.44
CA LYS A 4 -28.62 25.39 10.80
C LYS A 4 -27.30 24.62 10.67
N LEU A 5 -26.16 25.31 10.65
CA LEU A 5 -24.81 24.73 10.61
C LEU A 5 -24.46 23.95 11.89
N LEU A 6 -25.06 24.26 13.04
CA LEU A 6 -24.68 23.68 14.34
C LEU A 6 -25.63 22.57 14.81
N ASN A 7 -26.84 22.48 14.23
CA ASN A 7 -27.89 21.57 14.73
C ASN A 7 -27.49 20.10 14.64
N SER A 8 -26.70 19.73 13.62
CA SER A 8 -26.36 18.35 13.32
C SER A 8 -25.06 17.87 13.99
N LEU A 9 -24.38 18.75 14.74
CA LEU A 9 -23.12 18.49 15.41
C LEU A 9 -23.34 18.15 16.89
N ASN A 10 -22.49 17.30 17.47
CA ASN A 10 -22.47 17.09 18.93
C ASN A 10 -21.86 18.31 19.65
N ASP A 11 -21.88 18.31 20.99
CA ASP A 11 -21.50 19.50 21.76
C ASP A 11 -20.02 19.87 21.62
N VAL A 12 -19.12 18.90 21.54
CA VAL A 12 -17.67 19.16 21.34
C VAL A 12 -17.39 19.62 19.91
N GLN A 13 -18.06 19.04 18.91
CA GLN A 13 -18.00 19.49 17.53
C GLN A 13 -18.54 20.92 17.38
N ARG A 14 -19.64 21.26 18.07
CA ARG A 14 -20.17 22.63 18.14
C ARG A 14 -19.16 23.59 18.75
N GLU A 15 -18.55 23.21 19.86
CA GLU A 15 -17.49 24.00 20.50
C GLU A 15 -16.32 24.25 19.53
N ALA A 16 -15.87 23.21 18.82
CA ALA A 16 -14.80 23.30 17.84
C ALA A 16 -15.15 24.21 16.65
N VAL A 17 -16.40 24.20 16.20
CA VAL A 17 -16.88 25.07 15.11
C VAL A 17 -17.02 26.53 15.57
N GLN A 18 -17.45 26.75 16.82
CA GLN A 18 -17.68 28.08 17.38
C GLN A 18 -16.41 28.79 17.86
N HIS A 19 -15.32 28.06 18.12
CA HIS A 19 -14.07 28.63 18.59
C HIS A 19 -13.37 29.47 17.51
N ALA A 20 -13.79 30.72 17.26
CA ALA A 20 -13.29 31.46 16.10
C ALA A 20 -11.79 31.76 16.13
N ASN A 21 -11.28 32.36 17.22
CA ASN A 21 -9.93 32.94 17.28
C ASN A 21 -8.99 32.17 18.20
N GLY A 22 -7.69 32.26 17.91
CA GLY A 22 -6.63 31.60 18.67
C GLY A 22 -6.32 30.18 18.18
N PRO A 23 -5.26 29.57 18.73
CA PRO A 23 -4.83 28.24 18.32
C PRO A 23 -5.78 27.16 18.85
N LEU A 24 -6.22 26.29 17.95
CA LEU A 24 -7.13 25.19 18.23
C LEU A 24 -6.51 23.87 17.75
N LEU A 25 -6.39 22.92 18.66
CA LEU A 25 -6.02 21.55 18.37
C LEU A 25 -7.24 20.66 18.57
N ILE A 26 -7.69 20.02 17.49
CA ILE A 26 -8.77 19.04 17.51
C ILE A 26 -8.13 17.66 17.41
N LEU A 27 -8.00 16.99 18.56
CA LEU A 27 -7.61 15.59 18.64
C LEU A 27 -8.83 14.74 18.36
N SER A 28 -8.80 14.01 17.28
CA SER A 28 -9.96 13.31 16.77
C SER A 28 -9.65 11.84 16.61
N GLY A 29 -10.54 10.96 17.05
CA GLY A 29 -10.45 9.55 16.72
C GLY A 29 -10.80 9.24 15.27
N ALA A 30 -10.51 8.03 14.84
CA ALA A 30 -11.14 7.43 13.67
C ALA A 30 -12.67 7.56 13.75
N GLY A 31 -13.33 7.87 12.62
CA GLY A 31 -14.79 7.93 12.53
C GLY A 31 -15.48 9.05 13.35
N SER A 32 -14.74 10.01 13.92
CA SER A 32 -15.29 11.07 14.80
C SER A 32 -15.81 12.33 14.08
N GLY A 33 -15.76 12.34 12.74
CA GLY A 33 -16.24 13.46 11.93
C GLY A 33 -15.25 14.61 11.72
N LYS A 34 -13.93 14.35 11.73
CA LYS A 34 -12.85 15.33 11.45
C LYS A 34 -13.18 16.34 10.35
N THR A 35 -13.36 15.85 9.13
CA THR A 35 -13.57 16.67 7.93
C THR A 35 -14.88 17.45 8.01
N ARG A 36 -15.90 16.90 8.69
CA ARG A 36 -17.15 17.59 8.95
C ARG A 36 -16.95 18.79 9.86
N VAL A 37 -16.16 18.67 10.92
CA VAL A 37 -15.85 19.78 11.82
C VAL A 37 -15.09 20.89 11.09
N ILE A 38 -14.08 20.55 10.27
CA ILE A 38 -13.31 21.53 9.49
C ILE A 38 -14.21 22.29 8.52
N THR A 39 -15.03 21.57 7.75
CA THR A 39 -15.92 22.18 6.75
C THR A 39 -17.00 23.07 7.40
N HIS A 40 -17.62 22.61 8.49
CA HIS A 40 -18.58 23.41 9.26
C HIS A 40 -17.93 24.63 9.91
N ARG A 41 -16.69 24.51 10.39
CA ARG A 41 -15.91 25.63 10.95
C ARG A 41 -15.67 26.72 9.93
N ILE A 42 -15.20 26.36 8.73
CA ILE A 42 -15.00 27.31 7.63
C ILE A 42 -16.33 27.98 7.27
N ALA A 43 -17.40 27.20 7.13
CA ALA A 43 -18.73 27.73 6.86
C ALA A 43 -19.22 28.71 7.94
N HIS A 44 -18.96 28.42 9.21
CA HIS A 44 -19.31 29.28 10.34
C HIS A 44 -18.48 30.57 10.36
N LEU A 45 -17.17 30.51 10.09
CA LEU A 45 -16.32 31.70 9.94
C LEU A 45 -16.86 32.64 8.85
N ILE A 46 -17.34 32.09 7.72
CA ILE A 46 -17.86 32.87 6.60
C ILE A 46 -19.27 33.43 6.91
N LYS A 47 -20.20 32.58 7.34
CA LYS A 47 -21.61 32.97 7.52
C LYS A 47 -21.86 33.78 8.79
N HIS A 48 -21.26 33.36 9.90
CA HIS A 48 -21.49 33.96 11.22
C HIS A 48 -20.51 35.08 11.51
N HIS A 49 -19.20 34.82 11.35
CA HIS A 49 -18.16 35.83 11.61
C HIS A 49 -17.90 36.79 10.44
N ARG A 50 -18.57 36.58 9.29
CA ARG A 50 -18.46 37.43 8.08
C ARG A 50 -17.02 37.56 7.57
N ILE A 51 -16.21 36.52 7.77
CA ILE A 51 -14.84 36.46 7.26
C ILE A 51 -14.88 36.23 5.75
N SER A 52 -14.12 37.04 5.01
CA SER A 52 -13.97 36.88 3.57
C SER A 52 -13.30 35.52 3.25
N PRO A 53 -13.84 34.70 2.33
CA PRO A 53 -13.24 33.42 1.93
C PRO A 53 -11.77 33.54 1.50
N PHE A 54 -11.40 34.65 0.84
CA PHE A 54 -10.01 34.95 0.44
C PHE A 54 -8.99 35.03 1.58
N ARG A 55 -9.49 35.10 2.84
CA ARG A 55 -8.68 35.19 4.06
C ARG A 55 -8.51 33.86 4.80
N ILE A 56 -9.08 32.78 4.28
CA ILE A 56 -9.02 31.47 4.90
C ILE A 56 -8.16 30.55 4.01
N LEU A 57 -7.26 29.80 4.64
CA LEU A 57 -6.47 28.75 4.01
C LEU A 57 -6.81 27.42 4.67
N ALA A 58 -7.22 26.43 3.88
CA ALA A 58 -7.43 25.05 4.31
C ALA A 58 -6.44 24.15 3.57
N VAL A 59 -5.61 23.43 4.31
CA VAL A 59 -4.57 22.54 3.78
C VAL A 59 -4.83 21.10 4.19
N THR A 60 -4.64 20.17 3.26
CA THR A 60 -4.75 18.72 3.48
C THR A 60 -3.62 17.98 2.77
N PHE A 61 -3.50 16.67 2.98
CA PHE A 61 -2.43 15.86 2.41
C PHE A 61 -2.69 15.44 0.96
N THR A 62 -3.95 15.16 0.57
CA THR A 62 -4.28 14.60 -0.75
C THR A 62 -5.20 15.50 -1.58
N ASN A 63 -5.09 15.40 -2.91
CA ASN A 63 -5.99 16.12 -3.82
C ASN A 63 -7.45 15.67 -3.66
N LYS A 64 -7.68 14.38 -3.36
CA LYS A 64 -9.02 13.83 -3.12
C LYS A 64 -9.68 14.52 -1.92
N ALA A 65 -8.98 14.57 -0.78
CA ALA A 65 -9.48 15.25 0.42
C ALA A 65 -9.74 16.74 0.18
N ALA A 66 -8.88 17.41 -0.60
CA ALA A 66 -9.06 18.82 -0.94
C ALA A 66 -10.33 19.03 -1.78
N ASN A 67 -10.60 18.16 -2.75
CA ASN A 67 -11.78 18.25 -3.60
C ASN A 67 -13.07 17.92 -2.83
N GLU A 68 -13.07 16.88 -2.01
CA GLU A 68 -14.19 16.52 -1.14
C GLU A 68 -14.53 17.65 -0.16
N MET A 69 -13.51 18.30 0.41
CA MET A 69 -13.69 19.48 1.27
C MET A 69 -14.32 20.66 0.50
N LYS A 70 -13.91 20.91 -0.75
CA LYS A 70 -14.52 21.95 -1.60
C LYS A 70 -16.00 21.67 -1.88
N GLU A 71 -16.31 20.45 -2.30
CA GLU A 71 -17.69 20.04 -2.61
C GLU A 71 -18.60 20.22 -1.39
N ARG A 72 -18.15 19.76 -0.21
CA ARG A 72 -18.88 19.95 1.04
C ARG A 72 -19.07 21.42 1.39
N LEU A 73 -18.06 22.26 1.18
CA LEU A 73 -18.14 23.69 1.45
C LEU A 73 -19.10 24.41 0.50
N ASP A 74 -19.15 24.03 -0.77
CA ASP A 74 -20.09 24.61 -1.74
C ASP A 74 -21.55 24.27 -1.41
N VAL A 75 -21.79 23.10 -0.81
CA VAL A 75 -23.12 22.73 -0.27
C VAL A 75 -23.46 23.53 0.99
N LEU A 76 -22.51 23.68 1.93
CA LEU A 76 -22.75 24.38 3.19
C LEU A 76 -22.87 25.91 3.04
N VAL A 77 -22.11 26.47 2.10
CA VAL A 77 -22.01 27.91 1.82
C VAL A 77 -22.40 28.14 0.36
N GLU A 78 -23.72 28.17 0.12
CA GLU A 78 -24.34 28.52 -1.17
C GLU A 78 -23.54 29.59 -1.94
N GLY A 79 -23.34 29.39 -3.26
CA GLY A 79 -22.70 30.38 -4.13
C GLY A 79 -21.30 30.05 -4.65
N GLY A 80 -20.81 28.81 -4.50
CA GLY A 80 -19.53 28.39 -5.09
C GLY A 80 -18.30 28.98 -4.41
N VAL A 81 -18.38 29.11 -3.07
CA VAL A 81 -17.36 29.75 -2.23
C VAL A 81 -15.99 29.05 -2.30
N SER A 82 -15.95 27.78 -2.67
CA SER A 82 -14.71 27.03 -2.89
C SER A 82 -13.76 27.67 -3.90
N ARG A 83 -14.25 28.53 -4.81
CA ARG A 83 -13.45 29.23 -5.82
C ARG A 83 -12.62 30.38 -5.24
N ASP A 84 -13.14 31.05 -4.23
CA ASP A 84 -12.53 32.21 -3.58
C ASP A 84 -11.66 31.81 -2.38
N LEU A 85 -11.92 30.62 -1.83
CA LEU A 85 -11.18 30.00 -0.74
C LEU A 85 -9.96 29.22 -1.25
N TRP A 86 -8.85 29.24 -0.50
CA TRP A 86 -7.75 28.31 -0.78
C TRP A 86 -7.97 27.00 -0.03
N VAL A 87 -8.48 25.99 -0.75
CA VAL A 87 -8.50 24.60 -0.30
C VAL A 87 -7.59 23.79 -1.21
N SER A 88 -6.45 23.34 -0.70
CA SER A 88 -5.43 22.67 -1.51
C SER A 88 -4.51 21.78 -0.69
N THR A 89 -3.64 21.03 -1.36
CA THR A 89 -2.54 20.34 -0.69
C THR A 89 -1.41 21.30 -0.33
N PHE A 90 -0.52 20.91 0.58
CA PHE A 90 0.70 21.66 0.91
C PHE A 90 1.50 22.06 -0.34
N HIS A 91 1.76 21.09 -1.21
CA HIS A 91 2.53 21.30 -2.44
C HIS A 91 1.84 22.25 -3.41
N ALA A 92 0.52 22.13 -3.59
CA ALA A 92 -0.24 23.05 -4.44
C ALA A 92 -0.25 24.49 -3.87
N THR A 93 -0.35 24.64 -2.55
CA THR A 93 -0.24 25.94 -1.86
C THR A 93 1.15 26.55 -2.09
N CYS A 94 2.22 25.79 -1.86
CA CYS A 94 3.59 26.20 -2.08
C CYS A 94 3.88 26.57 -3.53
N ALA A 95 3.46 25.72 -4.48
CA ALA A 95 3.59 26.01 -5.90
C ALA A 95 2.92 27.33 -6.25
N ARG A 96 1.71 27.61 -5.73
CA ARG A 96 1.01 28.88 -5.97
C ARG A 96 1.73 30.09 -5.39
N ILE A 97 2.35 29.96 -4.22
CA ILE A 97 3.17 31.02 -3.62
C ILE A 97 4.43 31.27 -4.47
N LEU A 98 5.15 30.20 -4.83
CA LEU A 98 6.37 30.28 -5.62
C LEU A 98 6.10 30.82 -7.03
N ARG A 99 5.03 30.40 -7.71
CA ARG A 99 4.63 30.94 -9.02
C ARG A 99 4.46 32.46 -9.01
N ARG A 100 4.19 33.06 -7.86
CA ARG A 100 4.06 34.51 -7.73
C ARG A 100 5.36 35.19 -7.29
N ASP A 101 6.06 34.63 -6.32
CA ASP A 101 7.10 35.34 -5.57
C ASP A 101 8.49 34.65 -5.60
N ILE A 102 8.68 33.55 -6.33
CA ILE A 102 9.96 32.79 -6.36
C ILE A 102 11.16 33.62 -6.83
N GLU A 103 10.96 34.64 -7.67
CA GLU A 103 12.04 35.53 -8.14
C GLU A 103 12.73 36.28 -7.00
N LYS A 104 12.03 36.47 -5.87
CA LYS A 104 12.57 37.10 -4.66
C LYS A 104 13.43 36.12 -3.84
N LEU A 105 13.40 34.83 -4.18
CA LEU A 105 14.24 33.81 -3.56
C LEU A 105 15.69 33.97 -4.06
N GLY A 106 16.58 34.46 -3.21
CA GLY A 106 18.00 34.58 -3.52
C GLY A 106 18.49 35.97 -3.93
N GLU A 107 17.72 37.05 -3.72
CA GLU A 107 18.22 38.43 -3.86
C GLU A 107 19.48 38.70 -2.99
N ARG A 108 19.71 37.91 -1.93
CA ARG A 108 20.90 37.97 -1.07
C ARG A 108 22.09 37.09 -1.52
N ALA A 109 21.92 36.22 -2.50
CA ALA A 109 23.01 35.33 -2.98
C ALA A 109 23.95 36.02 -4.01
N ALA A 110 23.67 37.27 -4.37
CA ALA A 110 24.47 38.09 -5.28
C ALA A 110 25.71 38.73 -4.62
N ALA A 111 26.22 38.16 -3.52
CA ALA A 111 27.51 38.55 -2.97
C ALA A 111 28.66 37.96 -3.79
N GLU A 112 29.75 38.73 -3.93
CA GLU A 112 30.93 38.37 -4.75
C GLU A 112 31.55 37.04 -4.33
N GLY A 113 31.95 36.20 -5.30
CA GLY A 113 32.67 34.92 -5.06
C GLY A 113 31.86 33.64 -5.27
N VAL A 114 30.60 33.75 -5.69
CA VAL A 114 29.68 32.61 -5.88
C VAL A 114 29.69 32.10 -7.33
N SER A 115 29.71 30.76 -7.53
CA SER A 115 29.67 30.07 -8.85
C SER A 115 28.60 30.64 -9.80
N GLN A 116 28.86 30.64 -11.12
CA GLN A 116 27.91 31.14 -12.13
C GLN A 116 26.53 30.44 -12.07
N SER A 117 26.46 29.15 -11.69
CA SER A 117 25.20 28.41 -11.47
C SER A 117 24.34 29.06 -10.39
N LYS A 118 24.95 29.45 -9.27
CA LYS A 118 24.29 30.09 -8.13
C LYS A 118 23.84 31.54 -8.40
N LYS A 119 24.29 32.16 -9.50
CA LYS A 119 23.84 33.51 -9.93
C LYS A 119 22.53 33.49 -10.73
N ARG A 120 22.10 32.35 -11.27
CA ARG A 120 20.86 32.27 -12.04
C ARG A 120 19.67 32.27 -11.07
N ALA A 121 18.89 33.35 -11.11
CA ALA A 121 17.66 33.45 -10.34
C ALA A 121 16.60 32.50 -10.92
N TYR A 122 15.74 31.97 -10.06
CA TYR A 122 14.55 31.26 -10.50
C TYR A 122 13.56 32.24 -11.13
N THR A 123 12.84 31.77 -12.13
CA THR A 123 11.73 32.51 -12.74
C THR A 123 10.41 31.84 -12.38
N ARG A 124 9.31 32.58 -12.50
CA ARG A 124 7.96 32.10 -12.18
C ARG A 124 7.51 30.92 -13.03
N ASP A 125 8.12 30.72 -14.21
CA ASP A 125 7.77 29.67 -15.17
C ASP A 125 8.60 28.38 -14.95
N PHE A 126 8.95 28.07 -13.70
CA PHE A 126 9.69 26.85 -13.38
C PHE A 126 8.94 25.57 -13.75
N THR A 127 9.66 24.52 -14.09
CA THR A 127 9.09 23.17 -14.26
C THR A 127 9.24 22.37 -12.97
N ILE A 128 8.37 21.38 -12.77
CA ILE A 128 8.43 20.48 -11.62
C ILE A 128 8.88 19.13 -12.13
N PHE A 129 10.05 18.66 -11.67
CA PHE A 129 10.63 17.41 -12.12
C PHE A 129 9.98 16.21 -11.44
N ASP A 130 9.63 15.20 -12.24
CA ASP A 130 9.20 13.90 -11.72
C ASP A 130 10.37 13.04 -11.23
N THR A 131 10.09 11.90 -10.62
CA THR A 131 11.13 11.02 -10.06
C THR A 131 12.07 10.42 -11.12
N GLY A 132 11.61 10.26 -12.36
CA GLY A 132 12.41 9.77 -13.48
C GLY A 132 13.39 10.82 -14.00
N GLU A 133 12.93 12.06 -14.15
CA GLU A 133 13.74 13.22 -14.51
C GLU A 133 14.80 13.48 -13.43
N GLN A 134 14.41 13.46 -12.15
CA GLN A 134 15.33 13.58 -11.02
C GLN A 134 16.41 12.49 -11.05
N ALA A 135 16.04 11.23 -11.29
CA ALA A 135 17.00 10.12 -11.32
C ALA A 135 17.99 10.24 -12.48
N THR A 136 17.55 10.80 -13.60
CA THR A 136 18.41 11.09 -14.76
C THR A 136 19.41 12.19 -14.41
N LEU A 137 18.95 13.26 -13.76
CA LEU A 137 19.81 14.36 -13.34
C LEU A 137 20.90 13.91 -12.35
N VAL A 138 20.53 13.06 -11.37
CA VAL A 138 21.51 12.50 -10.42
C VAL A 138 22.53 11.62 -11.13
N LYS A 139 22.15 10.84 -12.15
CA LYS A 139 23.12 10.07 -12.96
C LYS A 139 24.14 10.97 -13.63
N ASP A 140 23.70 12.10 -14.17
CA ASP A 140 24.59 13.04 -14.84
C ASP A 140 25.56 13.69 -13.85
N VAL A 141 25.08 14.05 -12.65
CA VAL A 141 25.92 14.56 -11.55
C VAL A 141 26.94 13.50 -11.09
N LEU A 142 26.53 12.24 -10.92
CA LEU A 142 27.45 11.16 -10.56
C LEU A 142 28.58 11.00 -11.60
N ARG A 143 28.25 11.06 -12.90
CA ARG A 143 29.25 10.99 -13.97
C ARG A 143 30.23 12.17 -13.92
N GLN A 144 29.76 13.37 -13.59
CA GLN A 144 30.63 14.56 -13.43
C GLN A 144 31.63 14.38 -12.27
N LEU A 145 31.21 13.70 -11.20
CA LEU A 145 32.06 13.38 -10.04
C LEU A 145 32.94 12.13 -10.25
N ASN A 146 32.90 11.50 -11.43
CA ASN A 146 33.55 10.22 -11.74
C ASN A 146 33.07 9.04 -10.85
N TYR A 147 31.84 9.11 -10.34
CA TYR A 147 31.20 8.00 -9.66
C TYR A 147 30.44 7.10 -10.64
N SER A 148 30.47 5.80 -10.38
CA SER A 148 29.74 4.79 -11.14
C SER A 148 28.30 4.71 -10.63
N ASP A 149 27.32 4.87 -11.54
CA ASP A 149 25.89 4.69 -11.27
C ASP A 149 25.51 3.23 -10.95
N LYS A 150 26.43 2.29 -11.19
CA LYS A 150 26.32 0.90 -10.75
C LYS A 150 26.73 0.69 -9.29
N GLN A 151 27.66 1.51 -8.80
CA GLN A 151 28.11 1.45 -7.41
C GLN A 151 27.17 2.27 -6.51
N TYR A 152 26.71 3.41 -7.00
CA TYR A 152 25.83 4.32 -6.26
C TYR A 152 24.50 4.46 -6.99
N ASN A 153 23.46 3.82 -6.46
CA ASN A 153 22.14 3.87 -7.07
C ASN A 153 21.56 5.29 -6.98
N PRO A 154 21.23 5.94 -8.11
CA PRO A 154 20.66 7.30 -8.14
C PRO A 154 19.38 7.45 -7.32
N ARG A 155 18.52 6.42 -7.28
CA ARG A 155 17.26 6.45 -6.51
C ARG A 155 17.51 6.43 -5.01
N ALA A 156 18.51 5.67 -4.56
CA ALA A 156 18.90 5.65 -3.16
C ALA A 156 19.46 7.02 -2.71
N ILE A 157 20.23 7.68 -3.58
CA ILE A 157 20.70 9.06 -3.35
C ILE A 157 19.52 10.03 -3.27
N LEU A 158 18.57 9.98 -4.21
CA LEU A 158 17.38 10.82 -4.19
C LEU A 158 16.55 10.64 -2.93
N SER A 159 16.42 9.40 -2.44
CA SER A 159 15.72 9.12 -1.18
C SER A 159 16.34 9.87 0.00
N LEU A 160 17.68 9.88 0.10
CA LEU A 160 18.40 10.63 1.14
C LEU A 160 18.30 12.15 0.96
N ILE A 161 18.36 12.65 -0.28
CA ILE A 161 18.13 14.07 -0.58
C ILE A 161 16.71 14.48 -0.19
N SER A 162 15.70 13.69 -0.56
CA SER A 162 14.29 13.93 -0.22
C SER A 162 14.08 13.96 1.29
N ARG A 163 14.66 13.00 2.02
CA ARG A 163 14.65 13.01 3.49
C ARG A 163 15.28 14.29 4.05
N ALA A 164 16.45 14.68 3.56
CA ALA A 164 17.11 15.91 3.98
C ALA A 164 16.24 17.15 3.73
N LYS A 165 15.61 17.25 2.55
CA LYS A 165 14.70 18.35 2.22
C LYS A 165 13.48 18.37 3.13
N ASN A 166 12.87 17.22 3.42
CA ASN A 166 11.71 17.11 4.32
C ASN A 166 12.03 17.50 5.78
N GLU A 167 13.29 17.32 6.20
CA GLU A 167 13.83 17.78 7.49
C GLU A 167 14.33 19.26 7.45
N SER A 168 14.06 20.01 6.37
CA SER A 168 14.54 21.39 6.16
C SER A 168 16.07 21.54 6.13
N ILE A 169 16.79 20.53 5.63
CA ILE A 169 18.25 20.47 5.57
C ILE A 169 18.74 20.89 4.17
N SER A 170 19.35 22.08 4.10
CA SER A 170 20.04 22.60 2.92
C SER A 170 21.29 21.76 2.57
N PRO A 171 21.78 21.77 1.32
CA PRO A 171 23.02 21.09 0.93
C PRO A 171 24.23 21.42 1.82
N GLN A 172 24.36 22.68 2.27
CA GLN A 172 25.47 23.11 3.12
C GLN A 172 25.39 22.50 4.52
N LYS A 173 24.18 22.43 5.09
CA LYS A 173 23.96 21.76 6.39
C LYS A 173 24.18 20.25 6.30
N TYR A 174 23.75 19.64 5.20
CA TYR A 174 23.90 18.19 4.98
C TYR A 174 25.37 17.75 5.03
N GLN A 175 26.29 18.54 4.46
CA GLN A 175 27.74 18.29 4.54
C GLN A 175 28.29 18.21 5.97
N GLY A 176 27.68 18.91 6.92
CA GLY A 176 28.12 18.90 8.33
C GLY A 176 27.60 17.71 9.15
N ILE A 177 26.55 17.03 8.69
CA ILE A 177 25.91 15.90 9.41
C ILE A 177 26.17 14.54 8.76
N ALA A 178 26.71 14.52 7.54
CA ALA A 178 27.01 13.29 6.81
C ALA A 178 28.15 12.51 7.49
N ASP A 179 27.81 11.44 8.21
CA ASP A 179 28.77 10.64 8.95
C ASP A 179 29.23 9.40 8.16
N GLY A 180 28.28 8.65 7.58
CA GLY A 180 28.53 7.41 6.85
C GLY A 180 29.10 7.57 5.44
N TYR A 181 29.66 6.47 4.90
CA TYR A 181 30.33 6.49 3.59
C TYR A 181 29.38 6.91 2.47
N PHE A 182 28.16 6.35 2.45
CA PHE A 182 27.17 6.67 1.42
C PHE A 182 26.65 8.11 1.57
N GLU A 183 26.43 8.57 2.81
CA GLU A 183 25.99 9.92 3.15
C GLU A 183 27.00 10.98 2.71
N ARG A 184 28.30 10.71 2.82
CA ARG A 184 29.35 11.61 2.31
C ARG A 184 29.27 11.79 0.80
N ILE A 185 29.01 10.72 0.05
CA ILE A 185 28.78 10.79 -1.39
C ILE A 185 27.54 11.64 -1.69
N VAL A 186 26.45 11.44 -0.94
CA VAL A 186 25.26 12.30 -1.08
C VAL A 186 25.57 13.77 -0.78
N ALA A 187 26.45 14.05 0.18
CA ALA A 187 26.85 15.42 0.53
C ALA A 187 27.67 16.13 -0.59
N GLU A 188 28.33 15.36 -1.45
CA GLU A 188 28.99 15.85 -2.67
C GLU A 188 27.99 16.00 -3.83
N VAL A 189 27.06 15.06 -3.98
CA VAL A 189 26.07 15.04 -5.07
C VAL A 189 24.98 16.10 -4.88
N TYR A 190 24.44 16.25 -3.67
CA TYR A 190 23.31 17.13 -3.38
C TYR A 190 23.49 18.60 -3.83
N PRO A 191 24.62 19.30 -3.55
CA PRO A 191 24.79 20.67 -4.03
C PRO A 191 24.83 20.77 -5.56
N LEU A 192 25.45 19.80 -6.25
CA LEU A 192 25.52 19.78 -7.71
C LEU A 192 24.16 19.46 -8.34
N TYR A 193 23.41 18.55 -7.73
CA TYR A 193 22.03 18.25 -8.11
C TYR A 193 21.14 19.51 -8.01
N GLN A 194 21.23 20.26 -6.90
CA GLN A 194 20.45 21.48 -6.74
C GLN A 194 20.87 22.59 -7.72
N ASP A 195 22.17 22.72 -8.00
CA ASP A 195 22.67 23.64 -9.03
C ASP A 195 22.17 23.25 -10.42
N ALA A 196 22.09 21.96 -10.73
CA ALA A 196 21.61 21.47 -12.02
C ALA A 196 20.09 21.69 -12.19
N LEU A 197 19.28 21.50 -11.14
CA LEU A 197 17.87 21.90 -11.12
C LEU A 197 17.72 23.40 -11.39
N ARG A 198 18.50 24.22 -10.69
CA ARG A 198 18.50 25.68 -10.86
C ARG A 198 18.86 26.12 -12.27
N LEU A 199 19.84 25.49 -12.90
CA LEU A 199 20.23 25.79 -14.28
C LEU A 199 19.10 25.54 -15.28
N ASN A 200 18.25 24.56 -15.01
CA ASN A 200 17.07 24.24 -15.83
C ASN A 200 15.84 25.08 -15.46
N ASN A 201 15.94 25.97 -14.47
CA ASN A 201 14.78 26.63 -13.86
C ASN A 201 13.73 25.59 -13.43
N SER A 202 14.18 24.52 -12.80
CA SER A 202 13.34 23.41 -12.36
C SER A 202 13.38 23.27 -10.85
N LEU A 203 12.30 22.75 -10.29
CA LEU A 203 12.19 22.34 -8.89
C LEU A 203 11.80 20.87 -8.83
N ASP A 204 12.24 20.14 -7.82
CA ASP A 204 11.58 18.88 -7.48
C ASP A 204 10.39 19.09 -6.53
N PHE A 205 9.72 18.00 -6.17
CA PHE A 205 8.52 18.06 -5.34
C PHE A 205 8.81 18.61 -3.94
N ASP A 206 9.92 18.19 -3.34
CA ASP A 206 10.33 18.62 -2.00
C ASP A 206 10.84 20.08 -1.99
N ASP A 207 11.43 20.55 -3.10
CA ASP A 207 11.82 21.95 -3.28
C ASP A 207 10.63 22.90 -3.16
N LEU A 208 9.42 22.48 -3.55
CA LEU A 208 8.23 23.32 -3.38
C LEU A 208 8.04 23.69 -1.91
N LEU A 209 8.22 22.74 -0.99
CA LEU A 209 8.10 22.99 0.44
C LEU A 209 9.29 23.79 0.94
N LEU A 210 10.51 23.29 0.71
CA LEU A 210 11.74 23.87 1.25
C LEU A 210 11.93 25.32 0.78
N PHE A 211 11.74 25.59 -0.51
CA PHE A 211 11.95 26.94 -1.04
C PHE A 211 10.85 27.91 -0.65
N THR A 212 9.62 27.43 -0.39
CA THR A 212 8.58 28.31 0.16
C THR A 212 8.95 28.71 1.59
N VAL A 213 9.42 27.78 2.41
CA VAL A 213 9.91 28.07 3.77
C VAL A 213 11.09 29.02 3.72
N ASP A 214 12.06 28.78 2.83
CA ASP A 214 13.21 29.68 2.64
C ASP A 214 12.79 31.07 2.17
N LEU A 215 11.85 31.18 1.23
CA LEU A 215 11.33 32.45 0.73
C LEU A 215 10.72 33.28 1.86
N LEU A 216 9.85 32.67 2.67
CA LEU A 216 9.17 33.33 3.77
C LEU A 216 10.13 33.73 4.90
N ASN A 217 11.17 32.93 5.16
CA ASN A 217 12.21 33.27 6.12
C ASN A 217 13.14 34.40 5.63
N GLN A 218 13.46 34.43 4.34
CA GLN A 218 14.42 35.39 3.77
C GLN A 218 13.78 36.72 3.40
N ASN A 219 12.49 36.73 3.03
CA ASN A 219 11.78 37.93 2.57
C ASN A 219 10.57 38.22 3.48
N ALA A 220 10.78 39.15 4.43
CA ALA A 220 9.77 39.54 5.40
C ALA A 220 8.52 40.18 4.75
N GLU A 221 8.66 40.92 3.66
CA GLU A 221 7.53 41.53 2.95
C GLU A 221 6.60 40.48 2.32
N VAL A 222 7.18 39.44 1.73
CA VAL A 222 6.42 38.30 1.19
C VAL A 222 5.73 37.55 2.33
N CYS A 223 6.44 37.31 3.43
CA CYS A 223 5.88 36.66 4.62
C CYS A 223 4.69 37.44 5.19
N GLU A 224 4.87 38.74 5.41
CA GLU A 224 3.82 39.63 5.91
C GLU A 224 2.63 39.70 4.95
N PHE A 225 2.87 39.71 3.63
CA PHE A 225 1.80 39.65 2.64
C PHE A 225 0.91 38.41 2.85
N TYR A 226 1.50 37.22 3.00
CA TYR A 226 0.73 35.99 3.17
C TYR A 226 0.12 35.85 4.58
N GLN A 227 0.78 36.33 5.63
CA GLN A 227 0.20 36.41 6.99
C GLN A 227 -0.98 37.40 7.06
N ASN A 228 -0.97 38.45 6.24
CA ASN A 228 -2.09 39.37 6.12
C ASN A 228 -3.20 38.85 5.22
N LYS A 229 -2.83 38.08 4.19
CA LYS A 229 -3.77 37.38 3.34
C LYS A 229 -4.51 36.31 4.12
N PHE A 230 -3.81 35.40 4.78
CA PHE A 230 -4.41 34.26 5.49
C PHE A 230 -4.59 34.61 6.97
N GLU A 231 -5.79 35.04 7.30
CA GLU A 231 -6.17 35.35 8.69
C GLU A 231 -6.55 34.10 9.48
N TYR A 232 -7.02 33.05 8.81
CA TYR A 232 -7.33 31.75 9.42
C TYR A 232 -6.68 30.63 8.62
N ILE A 233 -5.95 29.75 9.31
CA ILE A 233 -5.28 28.59 8.71
C ILE A 233 -5.85 27.33 9.34
N LEU A 234 -6.36 26.43 8.50
CA LEU A 234 -6.88 25.14 8.91
C LEU A 234 -6.04 24.03 8.27
N VAL A 235 -5.61 23.07 9.06
CA VAL A 235 -4.81 21.94 8.59
C VAL A 235 -5.48 20.63 8.99
N ASP A 236 -5.78 19.80 8.01
CA ASP A 236 -6.31 18.44 8.20
C ASP A 236 -5.16 17.41 8.18
N GLU A 237 -5.38 16.25 8.80
CA GLU A 237 -4.39 15.17 8.95
C GLU A 237 -3.02 15.64 9.48
N TYR A 238 -3.04 16.50 10.51
CA TYR A 238 -1.83 17.18 11.01
C TYR A 238 -0.73 16.24 11.52
N GLN A 239 -1.10 15.01 11.91
CA GLN A 239 -0.12 13.99 12.33
C GLN A 239 0.78 13.51 11.19
N ASP A 240 0.36 13.65 9.93
CA ASP A 240 1.14 13.22 8.76
C ASP A 240 2.09 14.32 8.26
N THR A 241 2.20 15.44 9.00
CA THR A 241 3.04 16.56 8.59
C THR A 241 4.52 16.27 8.82
N ASN A 242 5.36 16.68 7.86
CA ASN A 242 6.82 16.69 8.03
C ASN A 242 7.33 18.03 8.60
N ARG A 243 8.64 18.12 8.88
CA ARG A 243 9.24 19.33 9.47
C ARG A 243 9.07 20.58 8.59
N CYS A 244 9.27 20.45 7.28
CA CYS A 244 9.07 21.55 6.32
C CYS A 244 7.62 22.07 6.32
N GLN A 245 6.64 21.18 6.33
CA GLN A 245 5.22 21.53 6.36
C GLN A 245 4.84 22.22 7.67
N TYR A 246 5.35 21.72 8.79
CA TYR A 246 5.21 22.37 10.09
C TYR A 246 5.77 23.80 10.07
N GLU A 247 7.02 23.98 9.58
CA GLU A 247 7.65 25.31 9.52
C GLU A 247 6.89 26.28 8.62
N LEU A 248 6.38 25.79 7.47
CA LEU A 248 5.54 26.58 6.58
C LEU A 248 4.29 27.10 7.31
N VAL A 249 3.58 26.22 8.01
CA VAL A 249 2.36 26.58 8.76
C VAL A 249 2.68 27.58 9.87
N ARG A 250 3.77 27.37 10.60
CA ARG A 250 4.25 28.28 11.64
C ARG A 250 4.54 29.68 11.08
N LEU A 251 5.23 29.77 9.95
CA LEU A 251 5.55 31.04 9.28
C LEU A 251 4.30 31.75 8.76
N LEU A 252 3.36 31.03 8.15
CA LEU A 252 2.12 31.61 7.64
C LEU A 252 1.17 32.08 8.75
N THR A 253 1.18 31.40 9.91
CA THR A 253 0.33 31.73 11.06
C THR A 253 0.76 33.04 11.73
N GLY A 254 2.07 33.29 11.81
CA GLY A 254 2.63 34.53 12.36
C GLY A 254 2.10 34.86 13.76
N ALA A 255 1.96 36.16 14.06
CA ALA A 255 1.55 36.65 15.38
C ALA A 255 0.04 36.50 15.68
N LYS A 256 -0.82 36.29 14.66
CA LYS A 256 -2.27 36.19 14.84
C LYS A 256 -2.69 34.88 15.50
N GLN A 257 -1.96 33.80 15.24
CA GLN A 257 -2.18 32.48 15.84
C GLN A 257 -3.60 31.92 15.68
N ASN A 258 -4.31 32.34 14.63
CA ASN A 258 -5.62 31.79 14.25
C ASN A 258 -5.44 30.51 13.43
N ILE A 259 -4.85 29.50 14.07
CA ILE A 259 -4.56 28.20 13.49
C ILE A 259 -5.51 27.16 14.08
N CYS A 260 -6.10 26.32 13.24
CA CYS A 260 -6.88 25.16 13.65
C CYS A 260 -6.27 23.91 13.01
N VAL A 261 -5.70 23.03 13.80
CA VAL A 261 -5.17 21.75 13.32
C VAL A 261 -6.08 20.62 13.78
N VAL A 262 -6.31 19.66 12.89
CA VAL A 262 -7.09 18.46 13.16
C VAL A 262 -6.22 17.27 12.82
N GLY A 263 -6.20 16.28 13.71
CA GLY A 263 -5.41 15.09 13.48
C GLY A 263 -5.71 13.99 14.48
N ASP A 264 -5.19 12.82 14.16
CA ASP A 264 -5.22 11.65 15.01
C ASP A 264 -3.81 11.08 15.13
N ASP A 265 -3.14 11.31 16.25
CA ASP A 265 -1.81 10.78 16.54
C ASP A 265 -1.75 9.24 16.52
N ASP A 266 -2.89 8.56 16.75
CA ASP A 266 -3.00 7.10 16.67
C ASP A 266 -3.11 6.63 15.19
N GLN A 267 -3.22 7.54 14.20
CA GLN A 267 -3.25 7.24 12.74
C GLN A 267 -2.03 7.79 11.98
N SER A 268 -0.93 8.12 12.66
CA SER A 268 0.33 8.52 12.01
C SER A 268 1.08 7.30 11.48
N ILE A 269 0.96 7.01 10.18
CA ILE A 269 1.49 5.79 9.52
C ILE A 269 2.39 6.09 8.30
N TYR A 270 2.87 7.33 8.17
CA TYR A 270 3.70 7.78 7.05
C TYR A 270 5.08 8.29 7.50
N ALA A 271 5.64 7.76 8.60
CA ALA A 271 6.95 8.21 9.07
C ALA A 271 8.05 7.87 8.05
N PHE A 272 7.89 6.78 7.30
CA PHE A 272 8.75 6.44 6.16
C PHE A 272 8.74 7.48 5.02
N ARG A 273 7.74 8.38 4.96
CA ARG A 273 7.67 9.55 4.07
C ARG A 273 8.09 10.86 4.74
N GLY A 274 8.65 10.78 5.95
CA GLY A 274 9.14 11.92 6.72
C GLY A 274 8.10 12.60 7.61
N ALA A 275 6.92 12.00 7.82
CA ALA A 275 5.96 12.50 8.79
C ALA A 275 6.56 12.46 10.21
N ASP A 276 6.36 13.54 10.98
CA ASP A 276 6.86 13.66 12.33
C ASP A 276 5.70 13.82 13.30
N ILE A 277 5.36 12.72 14.00
CA ILE A 277 4.27 12.70 14.98
C ILE A 277 4.47 13.74 16.11
N ARG A 278 5.71 14.16 16.37
CA ARG A 278 5.98 15.21 17.38
C ARG A 278 5.29 16.52 17.02
N ASN A 279 5.05 16.81 15.75
CA ASN A 279 4.35 18.03 15.33
C ASN A 279 2.97 18.16 15.98
N ILE A 280 2.20 17.07 16.07
CA ILE A 280 0.89 17.07 16.73
C ILE A 280 1.02 16.93 18.27
N LEU A 281 2.02 16.19 18.75
CA LEU A 281 2.23 15.97 20.18
C LEU A 281 2.68 17.25 20.91
N ASP A 282 3.56 18.02 20.28
CA ASP A 282 4.22 19.22 20.82
C ASP A 282 3.48 20.53 20.46
N PHE A 283 2.34 20.45 19.77
CA PHE A 283 1.58 21.62 19.33
C PHE A 283 1.25 22.61 20.47
N GLU A 284 0.92 22.10 21.67
CA GLU A 284 0.63 22.92 22.86
C GLU A 284 1.88 23.65 23.40
N GLN A 285 3.08 23.11 23.16
CA GLN A 285 4.35 23.74 23.53
C GLN A 285 4.65 24.91 22.58
N ASP A 286 4.37 24.73 21.29
CA ASP A 286 4.58 25.74 20.25
C ASP A 286 3.54 26.87 20.30
N TYR A 287 2.32 26.53 20.71
CA TYR A 287 1.20 27.46 20.85
C TYR A 287 0.63 27.40 22.28
N PRO A 288 1.21 28.13 23.26
CA PRO A 288 0.86 28.01 24.69
C PRO A 288 -0.61 28.31 25.04
N ASN A 289 -1.32 29.08 24.21
CA ASN A 289 -2.74 29.42 24.42
C ASN A 289 -3.70 28.48 23.68
N THR A 290 -3.27 27.26 23.34
CA THR A 290 -4.06 26.32 22.55
C THR A 290 -5.29 25.83 23.32
N ARG A 291 -6.47 25.95 22.68
CA ARG A 291 -7.65 25.18 23.09
C ARG A 291 -7.52 23.77 22.51
N VAL A 292 -7.54 22.74 23.36
CA VAL A 292 -7.53 21.34 22.93
C VAL A 292 -8.93 20.76 23.09
N LEU A 293 -9.50 20.24 22.01
CA LEU A 293 -10.78 19.55 21.99
C LEU A 293 -10.58 18.10 21.54
N ARG A 294 -11.25 17.17 22.22
CA ARG A 294 -11.17 15.73 21.91
C ARG A 294 -12.49 15.27 21.30
N LEU A 295 -12.47 14.84 20.04
CA LEU A 295 -13.60 14.21 19.39
C LEU A 295 -13.51 12.69 19.61
N GLU A 296 -14.18 12.24 20.68
CA GLU A 296 -14.13 10.85 21.15
C GLU A 296 -15.33 10.03 20.69
N GLN A 297 -16.45 10.67 20.36
CA GLN A 297 -17.63 9.99 19.83
C GLN A 297 -17.35 9.53 18.39
N ASN A 298 -17.40 8.22 18.17
CA ASN A 298 -17.28 7.56 16.88
C ASN A 298 -18.68 7.28 16.32
N TYR A 299 -18.87 7.49 15.01
CA TYR A 299 -20.13 7.29 14.31
C TYR A 299 -20.10 6.15 13.29
N ARG A 300 -18.99 5.39 13.27
CA ARG A 300 -18.66 4.41 12.23
C ARG A 300 -18.77 2.97 12.73
N SER A 301 -18.12 2.67 13.84
CA SER A 301 -17.84 1.32 14.32
C SER A 301 -18.62 1.01 15.58
N THR A 302 -18.91 -0.28 15.78
CA THR A 302 -19.48 -0.83 17.01
C THR A 302 -18.51 -0.73 18.20
N GLN A 303 -19.04 -0.82 19.43
CA GLN A 303 -18.23 -0.61 20.64
C GLN A 303 -17.15 -1.69 20.82
N ASN A 304 -17.43 -2.96 20.48
CA ASN A 304 -16.43 -4.04 20.55
C ASN A 304 -15.21 -3.77 19.66
N ILE A 305 -15.43 -3.29 18.43
CA ILE A 305 -14.35 -2.94 17.49
C ILE A 305 -13.52 -1.76 18.05
N LEU A 306 -14.18 -0.75 18.62
CA LEU A 306 -13.51 0.40 19.21
C LEU A 306 -12.70 0.04 20.45
N ASP A 307 -13.22 -0.83 21.31
CA ASP A 307 -12.50 -1.30 22.48
C ASP A 307 -11.30 -2.15 22.09
N ALA A 308 -11.40 -3.02 21.08
CA ALA A 308 -10.24 -3.75 20.59
C ALA A 308 -9.17 -2.83 19.98
N ALA A 309 -9.58 -1.86 19.15
CA ALA A 309 -8.68 -0.87 18.59
C ALA A 309 -7.95 -0.08 19.71
N TRP A 310 -8.70 0.36 20.72
CA TRP A 310 -8.14 1.06 21.88
C TRP A 310 -7.14 0.20 22.65
N ASN A 311 -7.46 -1.09 22.86
CA ASN A 311 -6.60 -1.98 23.62
C ASN A 311 -5.29 -2.30 22.92
N VAL A 312 -5.27 -2.32 21.59
CA VAL A 312 -4.04 -2.35 20.80
C VAL A 312 -3.31 -1.02 21.01
N VAL A 313 -3.86 0.11 20.56
CA VAL A 313 -3.09 1.36 20.44
C VAL A 313 -2.66 1.98 21.78
N GLN A 314 -3.33 1.67 22.89
CA GLN A 314 -2.94 2.17 24.21
C GLN A 314 -1.54 1.71 24.66
N ASN A 315 -1.01 0.63 24.05
CA ASN A 315 0.34 0.14 24.34
C ASN A 315 1.44 1.06 23.79
N ASN A 316 1.11 2.03 22.92
CA ASN A 316 2.04 3.07 22.47
C ASN A 316 2.31 4.10 23.59
N LYS A 317 3.57 4.49 23.75
CA LYS A 317 4.02 5.50 24.72
C LYS A 317 3.88 6.91 24.15
N ALA A 318 4.23 7.11 22.87
CA ALA A 318 4.16 8.42 22.22
C ALA A 318 2.74 8.69 21.68
N ARG A 319 1.81 8.98 22.58
CA ARG A 319 0.41 9.34 22.27
C ARG A 319 -0.20 10.32 23.26
N LYS A 320 -1.21 11.06 22.84
CA LYS A 320 -2.10 11.79 23.76
C LYS A 320 -3.26 10.87 24.17
N PRO A 321 -3.64 10.85 25.46
CA PRO A 321 -4.71 9.98 25.92
C PRO A 321 -6.03 10.41 25.28
N LYS A 322 -6.63 9.45 24.56
CA LYS A 322 -7.98 9.48 24.04
C LYS A 322 -8.54 8.06 24.00
N LYS A 323 -9.82 7.91 24.33
CA LYS A 323 -10.57 6.66 24.17
C LYS A 323 -11.85 6.96 23.40
N LEU A 324 -12.11 6.19 22.36
CA LEU A 324 -13.30 6.37 21.53
C LEU A 324 -14.49 5.63 22.14
N TRP A 325 -15.67 6.17 21.93
CA TRP A 325 -16.94 5.57 22.35
C TRP A 325 -17.99 5.77 21.25
N THR A 326 -19.01 4.92 21.20
CA THR A 326 -20.12 5.01 20.25
C THR A 326 -21.47 4.95 20.96
N GLU A 327 -22.52 5.49 20.33
CA GLU A 327 -23.92 5.28 20.75
C GLU A 327 -24.56 4.06 20.08
N GLN A 328 -23.83 3.43 19.15
CA GLN A 328 -24.24 2.18 18.53
C GLN A 328 -24.21 1.03 19.55
N GLU A 329 -24.88 -0.06 19.21
CA GLU A 329 -24.81 -1.29 20.01
C GLU A 329 -23.39 -1.85 20.05
N ASP A 330 -23.12 -2.75 21.01
CA ASP A 330 -21.79 -3.32 21.20
C ASP A 330 -21.27 -4.06 19.96
N GLY A 331 -22.19 -4.58 19.14
CA GLY A 331 -21.89 -5.35 17.94
C GLY A 331 -21.47 -6.78 18.27
N GLU A 332 -21.09 -7.52 17.23
CA GLU A 332 -20.55 -8.87 17.40
C GLU A 332 -19.13 -8.84 17.97
N LEU A 333 -18.68 -10.00 18.44
CA LEU A 333 -17.29 -10.21 18.85
C LEU A 333 -16.37 -10.28 17.63
N ILE A 334 -15.11 -9.90 17.82
CA ILE A 334 -14.10 -9.97 16.76
C ILE A 334 -13.76 -11.44 16.52
N THR A 335 -13.92 -11.89 15.29
CA THR A 335 -13.61 -13.28 14.96
C THR A 335 -12.12 -13.41 14.69
N CYS A 336 -11.44 -14.30 15.41
CA CYS A 336 -10.03 -14.62 15.18
C CYS A 336 -9.91 -16.05 14.66
N TYR A 337 -9.48 -16.22 13.41
CA TYR A 337 -9.31 -17.52 12.78
C TYR A 337 -7.83 -17.93 12.74
N GLU A 338 -7.55 -19.13 13.25
CA GLU A 338 -6.23 -19.75 13.12
C GLU A 338 -6.26 -20.78 11.97
N ALA A 339 -5.61 -20.43 10.87
CA ALA A 339 -5.45 -21.28 9.70
C ALA A 339 -4.26 -22.23 9.83
N MET A 340 -4.29 -23.37 9.14
CA MET A 340 -3.12 -24.27 9.06
C MET A 340 -2.00 -23.66 8.21
N ASP A 341 -2.36 -23.14 7.06
CA ASP A 341 -1.48 -22.54 6.06
C ASP A 341 -2.17 -21.36 5.36
N GLU A 342 -1.45 -20.71 4.47
CA GLU A 342 -1.88 -19.57 3.68
C GLU A 342 -3.10 -19.87 2.78
N ASN A 343 -3.20 -21.10 2.26
CA ASN A 343 -4.30 -21.54 1.41
C ASN A 343 -5.59 -21.75 2.23
N ASP A 344 -5.47 -22.31 3.42
CA ASP A 344 -6.58 -22.43 4.39
C ASP A 344 -7.08 -21.07 4.85
N GLU A 345 -6.18 -20.11 5.10
CA GLU A 345 -6.55 -18.74 5.44
C GLU A 345 -7.39 -18.09 4.33
N ALA A 346 -6.91 -18.14 3.08
CA ALA A 346 -7.62 -17.56 1.95
C ALA A 346 -8.95 -18.26 1.65
N GLY A 347 -8.98 -19.59 1.77
CA GLY A 347 -10.21 -20.38 1.62
C GLY A 347 -11.26 -20.05 2.69
N TYR A 348 -10.84 -19.84 3.94
CA TYR A 348 -11.74 -19.40 5.02
C TYR A 348 -12.34 -18.03 4.71
N VAL A 349 -11.51 -17.05 4.33
CA VAL A 349 -11.99 -15.70 3.96
C VAL A 349 -12.99 -15.78 2.80
N GLY A 350 -12.69 -16.54 1.75
CA GLY A 350 -13.61 -16.74 0.63
C GLY A 350 -14.95 -17.34 1.06
N THR A 351 -14.92 -18.38 1.91
CA THR A 351 -16.12 -19.04 2.44
C THR A 351 -16.97 -18.05 3.25
N GLN A 352 -16.37 -17.26 4.15
CA GLN A 352 -17.11 -16.28 4.95
C GLN A 352 -17.76 -15.20 4.10
N ILE A 353 -17.09 -14.74 3.04
CA ILE A 353 -17.67 -13.77 2.11
C ILE A 353 -18.86 -14.39 1.36
N GLU A 354 -18.73 -15.62 0.85
CA GLU A 354 -19.85 -16.31 0.18
C GLU A 354 -21.05 -16.57 1.11
N ASP A 355 -20.79 -16.94 2.37
CA ASP A 355 -21.83 -17.16 3.37
C ASP A 355 -22.64 -15.89 3.59
N TRP A 356 -21.98 -14.75 3.85
CA TRP A 356 -22.65 -13.45 4.01
C TRP A 356 -23.31 -12.96 2.71
N HIS A 357 -22.70 -13.22 1.56
CA HIS A 357 -23.30 -12.87 0.26
C HIS A 357 -24.60 -13.66 0.03
N THR A 358 -24.64 -14.92 0.43
CA THR A 358 -25.85 -15.77 0.38
C THR A 358 -26.94 -15.23 1.31
N GLU A 359 -26.57 -14.60 2.43
CA GLU A 359 -27.48 -13.89 3.33
C GLU A 359 -27.92 -12.51 2.80
N GLY A 360 -27.38 -12.06 1.66
CA GLY A 360 -27.82 -10.87 0.94
C GLY A 360 -26.91 -9.64 1.08
N VAL A 361 -25.67 -9.80 1.55
CA VAL A 361 -24.67 -8.73 1.60
C VAL A 361 -23.99 -8.55 0.24
N ASP A 362 -23.81 -7.31 -0.21
CA ASP A 362 -23.16 -6.98 -1.48
C ASP A 362 -21.62 -7.20 -1.39
N TYR A 363 -20.96 -7.66 -2.46
CA TYR A 363 -19.51 -7.86 -2.49
C TYR A 363 -18.70 -6.58 -2.18
N LYS A 364 -19.21 -5.41 -2.57
CA LYS A 364 -18.58 -4.10 -2.30
C LYS A 364 -18.44 -3.76 -0.81
N ASP A 365 -19.21 -4.42 0.06
CA ASP A 365 -19.22 -4.18 1.50
C ASP A 365 -18.10 -4.94 2.25
N PHE A 366 -17.37 -5.81 1.53
CA PHE A 366 -16.24 -6.54 2.06
C PHE A 366 -14.90 -5.93 1.65
N ALA A 367 -13.97 -5.86 2.60
CA ALA A 367 -12.59 -5.54 2.33
C ALA A 367 -11.61 -6.50 3.01
N VAL A 368 -10.55 -6.87 2.29
CA VAL A 368 -9.44 -7.68 2.78
C VAL A 368 -8.19 -6.83 2.85
N PHE A 369 -7.65 -6.69 4.06
CA PHE A 369 -6.45 -5.91 4.36
C PHE A 369 -5.27 -6.80 4.67
N TYR A 370 -4.18 -6.53 3.98
CA TYR A 370 -2.88 -7.16 4.19
C TYR A 370 -1.79 -6.11 4.43
N ARG A 371 -0.64 -6.54 4.95
CA ARG A 371 0.49 -5.63 5.22
C ARG A 371 1.30 -5.35 3.96
N THR A 372 1.51 -6.35 3.10
CA THR A 372 2.31 -6.24 1.87
C THR A 372 1.54 -6.76 0.67
N ASN A 373 1.80 -6.20 -0.51
CA ASN A 373 1.09 -6.57 -1.73
C ASN A 373 1.37 -8.03 -2.15
N ALA A 374 2.47 -8.64 -1.70
CA ALA A 374 2.77 -10.04 -2.01
C ALA A 374 1.68 -10.98 -1.47
N GLN A 375 1.11 -10.66 -0.31
CA GLN A 375 0.05 -11.46 0.31
C GLN A 375 -1.22 -11.58 -0.55
N SER A 376 -1.46 -10.67 -1.50
CA SER A 376 -2.72 -10.66 -2.26
C SER A 376 -2.90 -11.86 -3.18
N ARG A 377 -1.81 -12.46 -3.70
CA ARG A 377 -1.87 -13.54 -4.70
C ARG A 377 -2.81 -14.67 -4.30
N ILE A 378 -2.67 -15.15 -3.06
CA ILE A 378 -3.39 -16.32 -2.57
C ILE A 378 -4.88 -16.03 -2.40
N PHE A 379 -5.22 -14.80 -1.99
CA PHE A 379 -6.62 -14.36 -1.93
C PHE A 379 -7.20 -14.15 -3.33
N GLU A 380 -6.43 -13.59 -4.27
CA GLU A 380 -6.82 -13.48 -5.69
C GLU A 380 -7.16 -14.87 -6.27
N GLU A 381 -6.33 -15.89 -6.01
CA GLU A 381 -6.56 -17.27 -6.46
C GLU A 381 -7.76 -17.93 -5.78
N ALA A 382 -7.90 -17.78 -4.46
CA ALA A 382 -9.05 -18.32 -3.73
C ALA A 382 -10.37 -17.71 -4.21
N PHE A 383 -10.40 -16.39 -4.41
CA PHE A 383 -11.59 -15.68 -4.90
C PHE A 383 -11.93 -16.07 -6.33
N ARG A 384 -10.92 -16.20 -7.20
CA ARG A 384 -11.13 -16.70 -8.57
C ARG A 384 -11.72 -18.11 -8.58
N THR A 385 -11.19 -19.00 -7.73
CA THR A 385 -11.69 -20.38 -7.61
C THR A 385 -13.14 -20.44 -7.12
N ALA A 386 -13.52 -19.51 -6.24
CA ALA A 386 -14.87 -19.36 -5.72
C ALA A 386 -15.80 -18.52 -6.63
N ASN A 387 -15.32 -17.97 -7.74
CA ASN A 387 -16.04 -16.99 -8.57
C ASN A 387 -16.50 -15.74 -7.79
N ILE A 388 -15.73 -15.32 -6.79
CA ILE A 388 -15.95 -14.08 -6.04
C ILE A 388 -15.31 -12.93 -6.83
N PRO A 389 -16.09 -11.92 -7.26
CA PRO A 389 -15.58 -10.81 -8.04
C PRO A 389 -14.85 -9.83 -7.12
N TYR A 390 -13.64 -9.40 -7.51
CA TYR A 390 -12.75 -8.62 -6.64
C TYR A 390 -12.01 -7.51 -7.39
N GLN A 391 -11.49 -6.53 -6.64
CA GLN A 391 -10.63 -5.45 -7.14
C GLN A 391 -9.47 -5.17 -6.20
N ILE A 392 -8.32 -4.74 -6.75
CA ILE A 392 -7.14 -4.37 -5.98
C ILE A 392 -6.99 -2.85 -5.97
N VAL A 393 -6.97 -2.23 -4.78
CA VAL A 393 -6.80 -0.77 -4.64
C VAL A 393 -5.34 -0.39 -4.43
N GLY A 394 -4.85 0.50 -5.29
CA GLY A 394 -3.49 1.03 -5.21
C GLY A 394 -2.43 0.06 -5.75
N GLY A 395 -2.84 -0.91 -6.57
CA GLY A 395 -1.99 -1.89 -7.23
C GLY A 395 -2.58 -2.33 -8.56
N VAL A 396 -1.91 -3.28 -9.19
CA VAL A 396 -2.41 -4.07 -10.33
C VAL A 396 -2.49 -5.54 -9.90
N GLY A 397 -3.20 -6.37 -10.66
CA GLY A 397 -3.23 -7.83 -10.46
C GLY A 397 -1.82 -8.39 -10.28
N PHE A 398 -1.67 -9.47 -9.51
CA PHE A 398 -0.35 -10.01 -9.18
C PHE A 398 0.55 -10.19 -10.42
N TYR A 399 0.01 -10.79 -11.48
CA TYR A 399 0.71 -11.05 -12.73
C TYR A 399 0.90 -9.81 -13.64
N ASP A 400 0.27 -8.68 -13.30
CA ASP A 400 0.41 -7.42 -14.01
C ASP A 400 1.56 -6.54 -13.51
N ARG A 401 2.12 -6.87 -12.34
CA ARG A 401 3.23 -6.14 -11.73
C ARG A 401 4.46 -6.17 -12.61
N MET A 402 5.22 -5.07 -12.63
CA MET A 402 6.32 -4.87 -13.58
C MET A 402 7.38 -5.99 -13.49
N GLU A 403 7.84 -6.27 -12.28
CA GLU A 403 8.82 -7.31 -11.97
C GLU A 403 8.34 -8.71 -12.35
N ILE A 404 7.05 -9.00 -12.15
CA ILE A 404 6.44 -10.28 -12.50
C ILE A 404 6.37 -10.43 -14.02
N LYS A 405 5.87 -9.41 -14.73
CA LYS A 405 5.84 -9.39 -16.20
C LYS A 405 7.23 -9.46 -16.83
N ASP A 406 8.25 -8.90 -16.19
CA ASP A 406 9.64 -9.00 -16.65
C ASP A 406 10.14 -10.45 -16.58
N LEU A 407 9.94 -11.12 -15.45
CA LEU A 407 10.35 -12.52 -15.26
C LEU A 407 9.56 -13.47 -16.15
N LEU A 408 8.23 -13.28 -16.26
CA LEU A 408 7.40 -14.04 -17.20
C LEU A 408 7.80 -13.82 -18.66
N ALA A 409 8.29 -12.63 -19.01
CA ALA A 409 8.81 -12.38 -20.36
C ALA A 409 10.13 -13.13 -20.62
N TYR A 410 11.00 -13.29 -19.61
CA TYR A 410 12.16 -14.18 -19.73
C TYR A 410 11.74 -15.62 -20.00
N LEU A 411 10.82 -16.13 -19.20
CA LEU A 411 10.29 -17.50 -19.33
C LEU A 411 9.61 -17.71 -20.70
N ARG A 412 8.82 -16.73 -21.17
CA ARG A 412 8.21 -16.78 -22.51
C ARG A 412 9.21 -16.87 -23.64
N VAL A 413 10.32 -16.13 -23.57
CA VAL A 413 11.37 -16.19 -24.62
C VAL A 413 12.10 -17.54 -24.60
N MET A 414 12.22 -18.19 -23.42
CA MET A 414 12.78 -19.55 -23.33
C MET A 414 11.90 -20.59 -24.04
N CYS A 415 10.57 -20.47 -23.94
CA CYS A 415 9.64 -21.37 -24.65
C CYS A 415 9.43 -20.97 -26.12
N ASN A 416 9.34 -19.67 -26.40
CA ASN A 416 9.04 -19.12 -27.71
C ASN A 416 9.99 -17.95 -28.03
N PRO A 417 11.17 -18.22 -28.62
CA PRO A 417 12.12 -17.19 -29.03
C PRO A 417 11.53 -16.19 -30.04
N ASN A 418 10.43 -16.53 -30.73
CA ASN A 418 9.80 -15.67 -31.73
C ASN A 418 8.92 -14.58 -31.10
N ASP A 419 8.69 -14.59 -29.78
CA ASP A 419 7.95 -13.54 -29.08
C ASP A 419 8.75 -12.23 -29.02
N SER A 420 8.62 -11.44 -30.09
CA SER A 420 9.28 -10.14 -30.21
C SER A 420 8.86 -9.14 -29.12
N MET A 421 7.67 -9.27 -28.53
CA MET A 421 7.18 -8.37 -27.49
C MET A 421 7.91 -8.64 -26.16
N SER A 422 8.03 -9.91 -25.78
CA SER A 422 8.80 -10.31 -24.59
C SER A 422 10.28 -9.98 -24.75
N VAL A 423 10.89 -10.22 -25.92
CA VAL A 423 12.29 -9.82 -26.21
C VAL A 423 12.48 -8.31 -26.04
N ARG A 424 11.61 -7.48 -26.61
CA ARG A 424 11.67 -6.01 -26.46
C ARG A 424 11.59 -5.57 -25.01
N ARG A 425 10.76 -6.23 -24.20
CA ARG A 425 10.58 -5.92 -22.77
C ARG A 425 11.86 -6.16 -21.98
N ILE A 426 12.50 -7.30 -22.17
CA ILE A 426 13.58 -7.79 -21.28
C ILE A 426 15.00 -7.49 -21.78
N ILE A 427 15.18 -7.10 -23.04
CA ILE A 427 16.52 -6.88 -23.65
C ILE A 427 17.40 -5.93 -22.82
N ASN A 428 16.80 -4.94 -22.16
CA ASN A 428 17.49 -3.98 -21.30
C ASN A 428 16.98 -3.97 -19.85
N VAL A 429 16.36 -5.05 -19.39
CA VAL A 429 15.89 -5.20 -18.00
C VAL A 429 16.46 -6.49 -17.39
N PRO A 430 17.31 -6.44 -16.34
CA PRO A 430 17.96 -5.27 -15.77
C PRO A 430 18.82 -4.50 -16.78
N SER A 431 19.18 -3.25 -16.48
CA SER A 431 19.90 -2.37 -17.42
C SER A 431 21.22 -2.97 -17.91
N ARG A 432 21.30 -3.24 -19.23
CA ARG A 432 22.50 -3.74 -19.94
C ARG A 432 23.16 -2.66 -20.79
N GLY A 433 22.55 -1.48 -20.85
CA GLY A 433 22.97 -0.39 -21.72
C GLY A 433 22.75 -0.72 -23.20
N ILE A 434 21.63 -1.39 -23.51
CA ILE A 434 21.08 -1.59 -24.85
C ILE A 434 19.93 -0.58 -24.98
N GLY A 435 20.19 0.55 -25.65
CA GLY A 435 19.22 1.65 -25.77
C GLY A 435 18.21 1.45 -26.89
N ALA A 436 17.21 2.35 -26.95
CA ALA A 436 16.12 2.32 -27.94
C ALA A 436 16.64 2.31 -29.39
N THR A 437 17.65 3.12 -29.71
CA THR A 437 18.24 3.17 -31.06
C THR A 437 18.93 1.87 -31.47
N THR A 438 19.50 1.12 -30.53
CA THR A 438 20.06 -0.21 -30.81
C THR A 438 18.95 -1.22 -31.07
N LEU A 439 17.84 -1.13 -30.31
CA LEU A 439 16.68 -1.98 -30.50
C LEU A 439 15.98 -1.71 -31.84
N GLU A 440 15.83 -0.45 -32.24
CA GLU A 440 15.30 -0.07 -33.56
C GLU A 440 16.13 -0.69 -34.69
N ARG A 441 17.47 -0.60 -34.61
CA ARG A 441 18.35 -1.21 -35.61
C ARG A 441 18.23 -2.73 -35.70
N LEU A 442 18.01 -3.40 -34.56
CA LEU A 442 17.74 -4.84 -34.54
C LEU A 442 16.40 -5.16 -35.20
N ILE A 443 15.36 -4.35 -34.97
CA ILE A 443 14.04 -4.49 -35.59
C ILE A 443 14.12 -4.24 -37.10
N ASP A 444 14.84 -3.19 -37.52
CA ASP A 444 15.03 -2.86 -38.94
C ASP A 444 15.76 -3.98 -39.68
N PHE A 445 16.80 -4.55 -39.06
CA PHE A 445 17.52 -5.71 -39.61
C PHE A 445 16.63 -6.94 -39.69
N ALA A 446 15.86 -7.23 -38.63
CA ALA A 446 14.90 -8.34 -38.62
C ALA A 446 13.89 -8.22 -39.77
N ALA A 447 13.35 -7.02 -39.99
CA ALA A 447 12.41 -6.74 -41.07
C ALA A 447 13.04 -6.80 -42.47
N ALA A 448 14.29 -6.36 -42.64
CA ALA A 448 14.99 -6.38 -43.92
C ALA A 448 15.36 -7.80 -44.37
N GLU A 449 15.70 -8.67 -43.43
CA GLU A 449 16.12 -10.06 -43.67
C GLU A 449 14.96 -11.06 -43.58
N ASP A 450 13.74 -10.61 -43.25
CA ASP A 450 12.55 -11.44 -43.01
C ASP A 450 12.78 -12.53 -41.95
N ILE A 451 13.41 -12.12 -40.84
CA ILE A 451 13.73 -12.97 -39.69
C ILE A 451 13.08 -12.43 -38.41
N THR A 452 13.05 -13.24 -37.37
CA THR A 452 12.55 -12.84 -36.05
C THR A 452 13.51 -11.87 -35.35
N LEU A 453 12.99 -11.10 -34.40
CA LEU A 453 13.80 -10.19 -33.59
C LEU A 453 14.90 -10.94 -32.82
N PHE A 454 14.64 -12.16 -32.38
CA PHE A 454 15.62 -12.96 -31.65
C PHE A 454 16.73 -13.48 -32.56
N GLU A 455 16.42 -13.89 -33.79
CA GLU A 455 17.44 -14.22 -34.80
C GLU A 455 18.32 -13.02 -35.14
N ALA A 456 17.73 -11.80 -35.22
CA ALA A 456 18.51 -10.57 -35.37
C ALA A 456 19.44 -10.30 -34.17
N VAL A 457 19.01 -10.63 -32.96
CA VAL A 457 19.83 -10.57 -31.73
C VAL A 457 20.99 -11.58 -31.80
N GLN A 458 20.76 -12.79 -32.31
CA GLN A 458 21.81 -13.80 -32.51
C GLN A 458 22.80 -13.41 -33.63
N ARG A 459 22.29 -12.81 -34.71
CA ARG A 459 23.06 -12.35 -35.89
C ARG A 459 23.58 -10.90 -35.76
N VAL A 460 23.67 -10.36 -34.55
CA VAL A 460 24.03 -8.94 -34.33
C VAL A 460 25.40 -8.52 -34.92
N ASP A 461 26.29 -9.47 -35.20
CA ASP A 461 27.58 -9.21 -35.86
C ASP A 461 27.43 -8.70 -37.29
N GLU A 462 26.37 -9.11 -37.99
CA GLU A 462 26.08 -8.73 -39.37
C GLU A 462 25.59 -7.28 -39.47
N ILE A 463 25.12 -6.72 -38.35
CA ILE A 463 24.60 -5.35 -38.25
C ILE A 463 25.77 -4.38 -38.07
N THR A 464 26.37 -3.96 -39.18
CA THR A 464 27.51 -3.03 -39.21
C THR A 464 27.22 -1.65 -38.60
N THR A 465 25.94 -1.26 -38.49
CA THR A 465 25.53 0.01 -37.89
C THR A 465 25.66 0.00 -36.37
N ILE A 466 25.71 -1.18 -35.72
CA ILE A 466 25.89 -1.33 -34.27
C ILE A 466 27.38 -1.52 -33.98
N ASN A 467 27.92 -0.74 -33.04
CA ASN A 467 29.34 -0.85 -32.68
C ASN A 467 29.65 -2.17 -31.95
N ARG A 468 30.91 -2.62 -32.02
CA ARG A 468 31.38 -3.89 -31.42
C ARG A 468 31.08 -4.03 -29.92
N GLY A 469 31.10 -2.92 -29.16
CA GLY A 469 30.80 -2.93 -27.73
C GLY A 469 29.34 -3.24 -27.43
N LEU A 470 28.41 -2.69 -28.22
CA LEU A 470 26.98 -2.99 -28.17
C LEU A 470 26.69 -4.40 -28.71
N GLN A 471 27.32 -4.81 -29.81
CA GLN A 471 27.22 -6.19 -30.33
C GLN A 471 27.57 -7.22 -29.24
N SER A 472 28.65 -6.99 -28.48
CA SER A 472 29.04 -7.86 -27.35
C SER A 472 27.99 -7.91 -26.24
N LYS A 473 27.32 -6.79 -25.94
CA LYS A 473 26.22 -6.75 -24.94
C LYS A 473 25.00 -7.52 -25.41
N VAL A 474 24.60 -7.35 -26.68
CA VAL A 474 23.47 -8.06 -27.29
C VAL A 474 23.75 -9.56 -27.34
N LYS A 475 24.98 -9.98 -27.68
CA LYS A 475 25.40 -11.39 -27.60
C LYS A 475 25.32 -11.97 -26.20
N ARG A 476 25.74 -11.22 -25.18
CA ARG A 476 25.59 -11.67 -23.79
C ARG A 476 24.12 -11.86 -23.38
N PHE A 477 23.21 -11.09 -23.98
CA PHE A 477 21.78 -11.27 -23.79
C PHE A 477 21.27 -12.53 -24.50
N ALA A 478 21.63 -12.76 -25.76
CA ALA A 478 21.29 -14.00 -26.48
C ALA A 478 21.72 -15.25 -25.71
N LYS A 479 22.94 -15.23 -25.16
CA LYS A 479 23.51 -16.35 -24.39
C LYS A 479 22.70 -16.81 -23.19
N ILE A 480 21.79 -15.97 -22.67
CA ILE A 480 20.91 -16.36 -21.55
C ILE A 480 19.97 -17.50 -21.97
N PHE A 481 19.65 -17.60 -23.26
CA PHE A 481 18.67 -18.54 -23.79
C PHE A 481 19.30 -19.73 -24.54
N ASP A 482 20.63 -19.75 -24.72
CA ASP A 482 21.33 -20.82 -25.45
C ASP A 482 21.31 -22.17 -24.69
N GLU A 483 21.01 -22.17 -23.38
CA GLU A 483 21.15 -23.32 -22.47
C GLU A 483 19.82 -24.05 -22.15
N PHE A 484 18.70 -23.67 -22.75
CA PHE A 484 17.38 -24.21 -22.40
C PHE A 484 16.80 -25.16 -23.43
N ASP A 485 16.32 -26.30 -22.94
CA ASP A 485 15.37 -27.16 -23.65
C ASP A 485 13.96 -26.89 -23.10
N THR A 486 12.95 -27.13 -23.93
CA THR A 486 11.52 -27.06 -23.59
C THR A 486 11.10 -27.98 -22.43
N SER A 487 11.96 -28.91 -22.02
CA SER A 487 11.76 -29.87 -20.94
C SER A 487 12.20 -29.37 -19.55
N VAL A 488 12.69 -28.13 -19.44
CA VAL A 488 13.13 -27.57 -18.15
C VAL A 488 11.95 -27.25 -17.25
N LEU A 489 12.09 -27.59 -15.97
CA LEU A 489 11.11 -27.27 -14.94
C LEU A 489 10.98 -25.75 -14.76
N PRO A 490 9.75 -25.23 -14.60
CA PRO A 490 9.50 -23.82 -14.28
C PRO A 490 10.41 -23.20 -13.20
N THR A 491 10.65 -23.91 -12.10
CA THR A 491 11.50 -23.48 -10.97
C THR A 491 12.94 -23.30 -11.41
N ASP A 492 13.52 -24.30 -12.09
CA ASP A 492 14.89 -24.27 -12.60
C ASP A 492 15.10 -23.12 -13.59
N ALA A 493 14.11 -22.89 -14.47
CA ALA A 493 14.14 -21.78 -15.42
C ALA A 493 14.14 -20.42 -14.71
N LEU A 494 13.24 -20.23 -13.74
CA LEU A 494 13.12 -19.00 -12.98
C LEU A 494 14.38 -18.71 -12.14
N ASP A 495 14.88 -19.72 -11.43
CA ASP A 495 16.09 -19.61 -10.60
C ASP A 495 17.32 -19.26 -11.45
N TYR A 496 17.45 -19.87 -12.63
CA TYR A 496 18.50 -19.51 -13.58
C TYR A 496 18.39 -18.04 -14.03
N VAL A 497 17.19 -17.60 -14.43
CA VAL A 497 16.94 -16.21 -14.85
C VAL A 497 17.36 -15.26 -13.74
N LEU A 498 16.90 -15.47 -12.51
CA LEU A 498 17.23 -14.61 -11.37
C LEU A 498 18.74 -14.55 -11.11
N LYS A 499 19.43 -15.69 -11.21
CA LYS A 499 20.88 -15.80 -10.98
C LYS A 499 21.71 -15.15 -12.09
N VAL A 500 21.42 -15.41 -13.36
CA VAL A 500 22.22 -14.94 -14.51
C VAL A 500 21.97 -13.46 -14.78
N THR A 501 20.73 -13.00 -14.65
CA THR A 501 20.41 -11.58 -14.84
C THR A 501 20.83 -10.72 -13.65
N GLY A 502 20.94 -11.31 -12.46
CA GLY A 502 21.16 -10.59 -11.21
C GLY A 502 19.98 -9.70 -10.82
N TYR A 503 18.75 -10.02 -11.28
CA TYR A 503 17.55 -9.21 -11.07
C TYR A 503 17.28 -8.99 -9.58
N LEU A 504 17.21 -10.07 -8.81
CA LEU A 504 16.94 -10.04 -7.36
C LEU A 504 17.99 -9.22 -6.60
N LYS A 505 19.28 -9.54 -6.84
CA LYS A 505 20.42 -8.84 -6.21
C LYS A 505 20.43 -7.34 -6.50
N ASN A 506 19.97 -6.93 -7.69
CA ASN A 506 19.89 -5.52 -8.05
C ASN A 506 18.80 -4.79 -7.24
N LEU A 507 17.65 -5.44 -7.00
CA LEU A 507 16.58 -4.89 -6.17
C LEU A 507 16.99 -4.82 -4.70
N GLU A 508 17.58 -5.89 -4.15
CA GLU A 508 18.09 -5.92 -2.78
C GLU A 508 19.09 -4.79 -2.51
N ALA A 509 19.98 -4.51 -3.48
CA ALA A 509 20.97 -3.44 -3.34
C ALA A 509 20.37 -2.02 -3.27
N GLN A 510 19.10 -1.82 -3.68
CA GLN A 510 18.50 -0.48 -3.68
C GLN A 510 18.11 -0.01 -2.28
N ASN A 511 17.92 -0.92 -1.32
CA ASN A 511 17.59 -0.61 0.09
C ASN A 511 16.43 0.40 0.24
N THR A 512 15.39 0.28 -0.59
CA THR A 512 14.16 1.10 -0.50
C THR A 512 12.95 0.22 -0.21
N ILE A 513 11.91 0.81 0.39
CA ILE A 513 10.65 0.10 0.66
C ILE A 513 10.01 -0.40 -0.64
N GLU A 514 10.07 0.41 -1.71
CA GLU A 514 9.54 0.00 -3.02
C GLU A 514 10.30 -1.20 -3.59
N ALA A 515 11.64 -1.20 -3.51
CA ALA A 515 12.43 -2.33 -3.97
C ALA A 515 12.16 -3.60 -3.14
N GLN A 516 11.97 -3.45 -1.83
CA GLN A 516 11.62 -4.56 -0.95
C GLN A 516 10.27 -5.17 -1.32
N ASN A 517 9.24 -4.34 -1.57
CA ASN A 517 7.95 -4.84 -2.04
C ASN A 517 8.09 -5.64 -3.36
N ARG A 518 8.98 -5.22 -4.27
CA ARG A 518 9.25 -5.96 -5.51
C ARG A 518 9.98 -7.27 -5.25
N VAL A 519 10.90 -7.31 -4.28
CA VAL A 519 11.57 -8.55 -3.85
C VAL A 519 10.54 -9.54 -3.32
N GLU A 520 9.65 -9.10 -2.43
CA GLU A 520 8.57 -9.93 -1.87
C GLU A 520 7.63 -10.45 -2.97
N ASN A 521 7.32 -9.63 -3.99
CA ASN A 521 6.52 -10.10 -5.13
C ASN A 521 7.23 -11.19 -5.94
N ILE A 522 8.55 -11.07 -6.13
CA ILE A 522 9.35 -12.07 -6.85
C ILE A 522 9.44 -13.37 -6.04
N GLU A 523 9.61 -13.27 -4.72
CA GLU A 523 9.57 -14.43 -3.81
C GLU A 523 8.21 -15.14 -3.91
N GLU A 524 7.11 -14.38 -3.97
CA GLU A 524 5.78 -14.96 -4.14
C GLU A 524 5.57 -15.61 -5.52
N LEU A 525 6.20 -15.08 -6.58
CA LEU A 525 6.17 -15.74 -7.89
C LEU A 525 6.89 -17.08 -7.84
N ILE A 526 7.98 -17.17 -7.09
CA ILE A 526 8.70 -18.44 -6.91
C ILE A 526 7.82 -19.44 -6.17
N ASN A 527 7.13 -19.01 -5.10
CA ASN A 527 6.17 -19.84 -4.39
C ASN A 527 5.06 -20.36 -5.33
N ALA A 528 4.49 -19.49 -6.17
CA ALA A 528 3.47 -19.86 -7.14
C ALA A 528 3.97 -20.91 -8.16
N VAL A 529 5.22 -20.77 -8.60
CA VAL A 529 5.87 -21.72 -9.51
C VAL A 529 6.09 -23.08 -8.85
N ILE A 530 6.57 -23.09 -7.60
CA ILE A 530 6.76 -24.33 -6.81
C ILE A 530 5.40 -25.03 -6.57
N GLU A 531 4.37 -24.26 -6.24
CA GLU A 531 3.02 -24.77 -6.01
C GLU A 531 2.44 -25.43 -7.26
N TYR A 532 2.61 -24.80 -8.42
CA TYR A 532 2.23 -25.38 -9.71
C TYR A 532 2.94 -26.73 -9.96
N GLU A 533 4.26 -26.79 -9.75
CA GLU A 533 5.03 -28.03 -9.96
C GLU A 533 4.63 -29.16 -9.03
N HIS A 534 4.23 -28.84 -7.80
CA HIS A 534 3.76 -29.84 -6.83
C HIS A 534 2.36 -30.37 -7.14
N ASN A 535 1.50 -29.56 -7.76
CA ASN A 535 0.12 -29.91 -8.05
C ASN A 535 -0.06 -30.63 -9.38
N GLU A 536 0.88 -30.46 -10.32
CA GLU A 536 0.85 -31.12 -11.63
C GLU A 536 1.64 -32.44 -11.65
N ALA A 537 1.11 -33.43 -12.38
CA ALA A 537 1.76 -34.74 -12.52
C ALA A 537 2.99 -34.70 -13.46
N GLU A 538 2.91 -33.87 -14.51
CA GLU A 538 3.98 -33.66 -15.50
C GLU A 538 4.13 -32.14 -15.73
N PRO A 539 4.76 -31.40 -14.78
CA PRO A 539 4.86 -29.96 -14.89
C PRO A 539 5.75 -29.55 -16.07
N SER A 540 5.27 -28.60 -16.86
CA SER A 540 6.03 -28.01 -17.97
C SER A 540 6.00 -26.49 -17.93
N LEU A 541 7.07 -25.84 -18.40
CA LEU A 541 7.11 -24.38 -18.46
C LEU A 541 6.07 -23.80 -19.43
N SER A 542 5.77 -24.51 -20.52
CA SER A 542 4.74 -24.09 -21.47
C SER A 542 3.35 -24.05 -20.81
N ASP A 543 2.99 -25.12 -20.10
CA ASP A 543 1.68 -25.25 -19.47
C ASP A 543 1.53 -24.27 -18.30
N TYR A 544 2.60 -24.02 -17.54
CA TYR A 544 2.62 -22.95 -16.52
C TYR A 544 2.29 -21.59 -17.14
N LEU A 545 2.96 -21.23 -18.25
CA LEU A 545 2.74 -19.95 -18.91
C LEU A 545 1.34 -19.82 -19.51
N GLU A 546 0.75 -20.91 -19.98
CA GLU A 546 -0.64 -20.96 -20.44
C GLU A 546 -1.61 -20.72 -19.28
N ASN A 547 -1.40 -21.39 -18.13
CA ASN A 547 -2.20 -21.18 -16.92
C ASN A 547 -2.11 -19.73 -16.43
N VAL A 548 -0.92 -19.14 -16.41
CA VAL A 548 -0.73 -17.73 -16.03
C VAL A 548 -1.44 -16.77 -16.99
N ALA A 549 -1.43 -17.06 -18.30
CA ALA A 549 -2.12 -16.24 -19.29
C ALA A 549 -3.64 -16.26 -19.07
N LEU A 550 -4.23 -17.44 -18.82
CA LEU A 550 -5.65 -17.59 -18.51
C LEU A 550 -6.04 -16.83 -17.24
N ILE A 551 -5.17 -16.86 -16.22
CA ILE A 551 -5.36 -16.14 -14.98
C ILE A 551 -5.34 -14.61 -15.20
N ALA A 552 -4.34 -14.10 -15.92
CA ALA A 552 -4.17 -12.67 -16.16
C ALA A 552 -5.27 -12.07 -17.04
N ASP A 553 -5.79 -12.83 -18.00
CA ASP A 553 -6.92 -12.40 -18.84
C ASP A 553 -8.18 -12.18 -18.02
N ILE A 554 -8.44 -13.01 -16.99
CA ILE A 554 -9.58 -12.84 -16.06
C ILE A 554 -9.44 -11.54 -15.25
N ASP A 555 -8.24 -11.24 -14.74
CA ASP A 555 -8.00 -10.06 -13.90
C ASP A 555 -8.14 -8.73 -14.68
N THR A 556 -7.99 -8.77 -16.00
CA THR A 556 -8.13 -7.59 -16.89
C THR A 556 -9.53 -7.42 -17.47
N MET A 557 -10.45 -8.36 -17.24
CA MET A 557 -11.85 -8.18 -17.62
C MET A 557 -12.46 -7.09 -16.75
N GLU A 558 -12.61 -5.88 -17.31
CA GLU A 558 -13.38 -4.81 -16.67
C GLU A 558 -14.80 -5.33 -16.40
N THR A 559 -15.09 -5.56 -15.13
CA THR A 559 -16.45 -5.85 -14.69
C THR A 559 -17.19 -4.51 -14.69
N ASP A 560 -18.23 -4.38 -15.53
CA ASP A 560 -19.18 -3.25 -15.45
C ASP A 560 -19.93 -3.21 -14.09
N SER A 561 -19.69 -4.20 -13.23
CA SER A 561 -20.21 -4.32 -11.87
C SER A 561 -19.42 -3.44 -10.91
N THR A 562 -20.12 -2.58 -10.17
CA THR A 562 -19.57 -1.88 -9.01
C THR A 562 -19.56 -2.75 -7.75
N ASP A 563 -20.03 -3.99 -7.85
CA ASP A 563 -20.13 -4.92 -6.73
C ASP A 563 -18.95 -5.89 -6.70
N LEU A 564 -17.87 -5.48 -6.01
CA LEU A 564 -16.56 -6.14 -6.01
C LEU A 564 -15.95 -6.12 -4.61
N VAL A 565 -15.43 -7.27 -4.15
CA VAL A 565 -14.65 -7.35 -2.91
C VAL A 565 -13.37 -6.54 -3.05
N THR A 566 -13.05 -5.74 -2.04
CA THR A 566 -11.90 -4.83 -2.13
C THR A 566 -10.65 -5.36 -1.43
N LEU A 567 -9.60 -5.66 -2.18
CA LEU A 567 -8.28 -6.07 -1.67
C LEU A 567 -7.34 -4.86 -1.61
N MET A 568 -6.70 -4.62 -0.47
CA MET A 568 -5.75 -3.51 -0.35
C MET A 568 -4.76 -3.65 0.81
N THR A 569 -3.69 -2.86 0.77
CA THR A 569 -2.81 -2.74 1.94
C THR A 569 -3.47 -1.92 3.06
N LEU A 570 -3.08 -2.19 4.30
CA LEU A 570 -3.48 -1.38 5.46
C LEU A 570 -3.20 0.13 5.29
N HIS A 571 -2.12 0.48 4.57
CA HIS A 571 -1.77 1.88 4.28
C HIS A 571 -2.78 2.54 3.32
N SER A 572 -3.25 1.79 2.32
CA SER A 572 -4.25 2.24 1.34
C SER A 572 -5.63 2.39 1.97
N ALA A 573 -5.92 1.64 3.04
CA ALA A 573 -7.20 1.65 3.73
C ALA A 573 -7.46 2.94 4.52
N LYS A 574 -6.42 3.76 4.80
CA LYS A 574 -6.56 5.01 5.55
C LYS A 574 -7.58 5.94 4.88
N GLY A 575 -8.59 6.33 5.65
CA GLY A 575 -9.69 7.19 5.19
C GLY A 575 -10.89 6.46 4.59
N LEU A 576 -10.81 5.15 4.38
CA LEU A 576 -11.94 4.32 3.95
C LEU A 576 -12.68 3.72 5.16
N GLU A 577 -13.80 3.06 4.90
CA GLU A 577 -14.65 2.33 5.85
C GLU A 577 -15.45 1.26 5.10
N PHE A 578 -15.64 0.10 5.73
CA PHE A 578 -16.37 -1.04 5.16
C PHE A 578 -17.19 -1.73 6.25
N PRO A 579 -18.42 -2.21 5.96
CA PRO A 579 -19.20 -3.02 6.88
C PRO A 579 -18.44 -4.25 7.40
N PHE A 580 -17.81 -5.01 6.50
CA PHE A 580 -17.08 -6.23 6.81
C PHE A 580 -15.59 -6.09 6.45
N VAL A 581 -14.71 -6.31 7.43
CA VAL A 581 -13.26 -6.21 7.23
C VAL A 581 -12.56 -7.49 7.67
N PHE A 582 -11.67 -7.98 6.82
CA PHE A 582 -10.72 -9.04 7.11
C PHE A 582 -9.31 -8.46 7.19
N ILE A 583 -8.61 -8.65 8.31
CA ILE A 583 -7.17 -8.36 8.43
C ILE A 583 -6.44 -9.69 8.46
N VAL A 584 -5.69 -9.96 7.39
CA VAL A 584 -5.08 -11.27 7.13
C VAL A 584 -3.57 -11.25 7.38
N GLY A 585 -2.99 -12.42 7.63
CA GLY A 585 -1.58 -12.55 7.96
C GLY A 585 -1.17 -11.78 9.22
N MET A 586 -2.02 -11.83 10.25
CA MET A 586 -1.76 -11.28 11.58
C MET A 586 -0.69 -12.11 12.31
N GLU A 587 0.54 -12.04 11.82
CA GLU A 587 1.69 -12.84 12.26
C GLU A 587 2.89 -11.95 12.54
N GLU A 588 3.74 -12.35 13.49
CA GLU A 588 5.04 -11.72 13.68
C GLU A 588 5.86 -11.76 12.38
N LYS A 589 6.55 -10.66 12.09
CA LYS A 589 7.26 -10.37 10.83
C LYS A 589 6.38 -10.07 9.61
N TYR A 590 5.07 -10.29 9.67
CA TYR A 590 4.12 -9.71 8.71
C TYR A 590 3.49 -8.45 9.30
N LEU A 591 2.73 -8.56 10.38
CA LEU A 591 2.18 -7.41 11.10
C LEU A 591 2.36 -7.66 12.61
N PRO A 592 3.41 -7.13 13.25
CA PRO A 592 4.35 -6.12 12.74
C PRO A 592 5.33 -6.65 11.68
N HIS A 593 5.66 -5.79 10.71
CA HIS A 593 6.59 -6.14 9.63
C HIS A 593 7.99 -6.50 10.14
N GLY A 594 8.65 -7.49 9.50
CA GLY A 594 9.95 -8.03 9.90
C GLY A 594 11.00 -6.96 10.13
N ARG A 595 11.11 -5.98 9.24
CA ARG A 595 12.01 -4.83 9.40
C ARG A 595 11.80 -4.06 10.71
N ALA A 596 10.55 -3.79 11.11
CA ALA A 596 10.27 -3.06 12.35
C ALA A 596 10.66 -3.89 13.59
N VAL A 597 10.45 -5.20 13.50
CA VAL A 597 10.88 -6.17 14.53
C VAL A 597 12.41 -6.23 14.62
N ASP A 598 13.09 -6.31 13.48
CA ASP A 598 14.55 -6.44 13.38
C ASP A 598 15.27 -5.12 13.74
N GLU A 599 14.67 -3.97 13.44
CA GLU A 599 15.17 -2.65 13.88
C GLU A 599 15.17 -2.55 15.41
N GLY A 600 14.22 -3.23 16.07
CA GLY A 600 14.16 -3.34 17.53
C GLY A 600 13.90 -2.03 18.26
N THR A 601 13.57 -0.95 17.55
CA THR A 601 13.20 0.33 18.14
C THR A 601 11.72 0.32 18.53
N GLU A 602 11.41 0.88 19.70
CA GLU A 602 10.02 1.04 20.13
C GLU A 602 9.21 1.83 19.10
N ALA A 603 9.80 2.89 18.53
CA ALA A 603 9.13 3.75 17.56
C ALA A 603 8.66 2.99 16.29
N ALA A 604 9.45 2.04 15.78
CA ALA A 604 9.08 1.24 14.61
C ALA A 604 7.89 0.30 14.92
N ILE A 605 7.89 -0.32 16.10
CA ILE A 605 6.76 -1.15 16.56
C ILE A 605 5.52 -0.30 16.84
N GLU A 606 5.67 0.89 17.41
CA GLU A 606 4.54 1.80 17.63
C GLU A 606 3.89 2.23 16.32
N GLU A 607 4.67 2.43 15.25
CA GLU A 607 4.14 2.73 13.91
C GLU A 607 3.35 1.55 13.32
N GLU A 608 3.88 0.32 13.38
CA GLU A 608 3.14 -0.88 12.96
C GLU A 608 1.88 -1.10 13.80
N ARG A 609 1.90 -0.72 15.08
CA ARG A 609 0.72 -0.76 15.96
C ARG A 609 -0.33 0.27 15.55
N ARG A 610 0.07 1.50 15.17
CA ARG A 610 -0.83 2.51 14.58
C ARG A 610 -1.42 2.00 13.26
N LEU A 611 -0.65 1.27 12.46
CA LEU A 611 -1.13 0.64 11.23
C LEU A 611 -2.20 -0.42 11.52
N CYS A 612 -2.00 -1.28 12.52
CA CYS A 612 -3.01 -2.22 12.99
C CYS A 612 -4.28 -1.50 13.50
N TYR A 613 -4.11 -0.44 14.31
CA TYR A 613 -5.22 0.40 14.76
C TYR A 613 -6.02 1.01 13.61
N VAL A 614 -5.34 1.51 12.58
CA VAL A 614 -5.99 2.02 11.37
C VAL A 614 -6.83 0.93 10.71
N GLY A 615 -6.30 -0.29 10.56
CA GLY A 615 -7.01 -1.44 9.99
C GLY A 615 -8.28 -1.79 10.75
N ILE A 616 -8.18 -1.98 12.07
CA ILE A 616 -9.32 -2.32 12.95
C ILE A 616 -10.42 -1.26 12.85
N THR A 617 -10.05 0.02 12.86
CA THR A 617 -11.00 1.15 12.82
C THR A 617 -11.61 1.45 11.44
N ARG A 618 -11.33 0.61 10.42
CA ARG A 618 -12.04 0.66 9.13
C ARG A 618 -13.34 -0.15 9.16
N ALA A 619 -13.42 -1.16 10.03
CA ALA A 619 -14.59 -2.01 10.18
C ALA A 619 -15.75 -1.22 10.80
N MET A 620 -16.93 -1.31 10.19
CA MET A 620 -18.15 -0.69 10.73
C MET A 620 -18.91 -1.70 11.59
N GLU A 621 -19.13 -2.91 11.08
CA GLU A 621 -20.02 -3.91 11.71
C GLU A 621 -19.26 -5.15 12.18
N GLN A 622 -18.50 -5.79 11.28
CA GLN A 622 -17.77 -7.04 11.56
C GLN A 622 -16.27 -6.91 11.28
N LEU A 623 -15.48 -7.47 12.19
CA LEU A 623 -14.03 -7.57 12.05
C LEU A 623 -13.58 -9.03 12.19
N TYR A 624 -12.85 -9.48 11.19
CA TYR A 624 -12.18 -10.77 11.15
C TYR A 624 -10.68 -10.56 11.17
N LEU A 625 -10.00 -11.26 12.06
CA LEU A 625 -8.54 -11.36 12.12
C LEU A 625 -8.16 -12.79 11.75
N SER A 626 -7.17 -12.98 10.89
CA SER A 626 -6.67 -14.32 10.58
C SER A 626 -5.16 -14.38 10.60
N HIS A 627 -4.64 -15.53 10.99
CA HIS A 627 -3.22 -15.87 10.92
C HIS A 627 -3.06 -17.35 10.58
N ALA A 628 -1.95 -17.71 9.95
CA ALA A 628 -1.61 -19.09 9.65
C ALA A 628 -0.59 -19.64 10.67
N ARG A 629 -0.64 -20.95 10.97
CA ARG A 629 0.37 -21.65 11.79
C ARG A 629 1.68 -21.86 11.03
N SER A 630 1.59 -22.01 9.72
CA SER A 630 2.73 -22.15 8.84
C SER A 630 2.54 -21.37 7.55
N ARG A 631 3.63 -20.92 6.94
CA ARG A 631 3.62 -20.39 5.58
C ARG A 631 4.74 -20.95 4.75
N ARG A 632 4.51 -21.17 3.46
CA ARG A 632 5.61 -21.43 2.53
C ARG A 632 6.35 -20.14 2.23
N THR A 633 7.62 -20.10 2.60
CA THR A 633 8.57 -19.10 2.10
C THR A 633 9.48 -19.74 1.05
N PHE A 634 10.25 -18.91 0.34
CA PHE A 634 11.09 -19.21 -0.83
C PHE A 634 11.74 -20.61 -0.92
N ARG A 635 12.06 -21.28 0.21
CA ARG A 635 12.67 -22.62 0.21
C ARG A 635 12.13 -23.61 1.26
N GLU A 636 11.38 -23.14 2.25
CA GLU A 636 10.97 -23.95 3.39
C GLU A 636 9.58 -23.54 3.89
N THR A 637 8.92 -24.47 4.59
CA THR A 637 7.72 -24.14 5.36
C THR A 637 8.16 -23.57 6.71
N GLU A 638 7.88 -22.30 6.93
CA GLU A 638 8.18 -21.63 8.19
C GLU A 638 6.99 -21.69 9.13
N TYR A 639 7.24 -22.07 10.38
CA TYR A 639 6.27 -21.90 11.46
C TYR A 639 6.13 -20.43 11.79
N ARG A 640 4.88 -19.97 11.90
CA ARG A 640 4.54 -18.58 12.12
C ARG A 640 4.06 -18.40 13.54
N VAL A 641 4.45 -17.27 14.13
CA VAL A 641 4.00 -16.87 15.46
C VAL A 641 2.85 -15.87 15.27
N PRO A 642 1.71 -16.03 15.95
CA PRO A 642 0.63 -15.06 15.90
C PRO A 642 1.12 -13.67 16.27
N SER A 643 0.57 -12.64 15.65
CA SER A 643 0.92 -11.25 15.91
C SER A 643 0.71 -10.91 17.38
N ARG A 644 1.67 -10.20 17.98
CA ARG A 644 1.48 -9.59 19.30
C ARG A 644 0.23 -8.71 19.38
N PHE A 645 -0.23 -8.12 18.28
CA PHE A 645 -1.41 -7.25 18.28
C PHE A 645 -2.71 -8.02 18.54
N ILE A 646 -2.76 -9.33 18.24
CA ILE A 646 -3.91 -10.18 18.64
C ILE A 646 -3.92 -10.30 20.17
N ALA A 647 -2.76 -10.56 20.79
CA ALA A 647 -2.63 -10.72 22.24
C ALA A 647 -2.84 -9.40 23.03
N GLU A 648 -2.72 -8.25 22.36
CA GLU A 648 -3.04 -6.94 22.94
C GLU A 648 -4.56 -6.70 23.04
N ILE A 649 -5.39 -7.48 22.32
CA ILE A 649 -6.86 -7.41 22.40
C ILE A 649 -7.36 -8.30 23.56
N PRO A 650 -8.25 -7.80 24.43
CA PRO A 650 -8.82 -8.61 25.51
C PRO A 650 -9.59 -9.84 25.00
N GLU A 651 -9.34 -10.99 25.63
CA GLU A 651 -9.96 -12.29 25.27
C GLU A 651 -11.50 -12.26 25.22
N HIS A 652 -12.15 -11.45 26.07
CA HIS A 652 -13.61 -11.35 26.08
C HIS A 652 -14.19 -10.63 24.86
N LEU A 653 -13.36 -9.96 24.05
CA LEU A 653 -13.74 -9.31 22.80
C LEU A 653 -13.48 -10.20 21.58
N ILE A 654 -12.81 -11.35 21.75
CA ILE A 654 -12.41 -12.23 20.66
C ILE A 654 -13.21 -13.54 20.72
N LYS A 655 -13.80 -13.89 19.58
CA LYS A 655 -14.32 -15.23 19.29
C LYS A 655 -13.27 -15.99 18.49
N HIS A 656 -12.55 -16.89 19.17
CA HIS A 656 -11.59 -17.78 18.50
C HIS A 656 -12.33 -18.86 17.70
N VAL A 657 -11.98 -18.97 16.42
CA VAL A 657 -12.47 -20.01 15.52
C VAL A 657 -11.26 -20.84 15.10
N ASP A 658 -11.26 -22.11 15.52
CA ASP A 658 -10.27 -23.10 15.09
C ASP A 658 -11.00 -24.08 14.16
N ARG A 659 -10.37 -24.42 13.03
CA ARG A 659 -10.84 -25.43 12.09
C ARG A 659 -11.17 -26.78 12.76
N TYR A 660 -10.53 -27.09 13.89
CA TYR A 660 -10.80 -28.28 14.70
C TYR A 660 -11.75 -28.08 15.89
N ARG A 661 -12.14 -26.84 16.21
CA ARG A 661 -13.12 -26.50 17.27
C ARG A 661 -14.30 -25.70 16.71
N SER A 662 -14.79 -26.07 15.53
CA SER A 662 -16.07 -25.59 15.04
C SER A 662 -17.19 -25.97 16.04
N PRO A 663 -18.24 -25.15 16.24
CA PRO A 663 -19.32 -25.41 17.20
C PRO A 663 -20.12 -26.72 16.98
N PHE A 664 -19.81 -27.46 15.92
CA PHE A 664 -20.36 -28.79 15.62
C PHE A 664 -19.63 -29.94 16.33
N HIS A 665 -18.81 -29.67 17.35
CA HIS A 665 -18.20 -30.71 18.17
C HIS A 665 -18.54 -30.52 19.65
N GLU A 666 -19.65 -31.12 20.09
CA GLU A 666 -19.90 -31.36 21.51
C GLU A 666 -18.87 -32.36 22.06
N SER A 667 -18.16 -31.88 23.09
CA SER A 667 -17.55 -32.60 24.21
C SER A 667 -17.00 -34.01 23.99
N THR A 668 -15.69 -34.10 24.23
CA THR A 668 -14.94 -35.29 24.67
C THR A 668 -15.74 -36.15 25.66
N ALA A 669 -16.30 -37.25 25.17
CA ALA A 669 -16.60 -38.41 26.00
C ALA A 669 -15.38 -39.34 26.00
N LEU A 670 -15.05 -39.83 27.19
CA LEU A 670 -14.01 -40.81 27.46
C LEU A 670 -14.15 -42.06 26.58
N TYR A 671 -13.02 -42.71 26.30
CA TYR A 671 -12.89 -44.06 25.74
C TYR A 671 -14.14 -44.94 25.90
N GLU A 672 -14.87 -45.18 24.82
CA GLU A 672 -15.72 -46.37 24.67
C GLU A 672 -15.54 -46.96 23.28
N GLU A 673 -15.64 -48.29 23.25
CA GLU A 673 -15.21 -49.22 22.22
C GLU A 673 -15.84 -48.96 20.84
N VAL A 674 -15.12 -49.35 19.79
CA VAL A 674 -15.59 -49.38 18.39
C VAL A 674 -16.87 -50.22 18.32
N PRO A 675 -18.03 -49.67 17.88
CA PRO A 675 -19.16 -50.49 17.54
C PRO A 675 -18.91 -51.15 16.18
N GLU A 676 -18.81 -52.47 16.17
CA GLU A 676 -19.08 -53.29 15.00
C GLU A 676 -20.55 -53.06 14.62
N ASP A 677 -20.84 -52.29 13.55
CA ASP A 677 -22.03 -52.49 12.71
C ASP A 677 -21.93 -51.65 11.43
N ALA A 678 -21.80 -52.34 10.29
CA ALA A 678 -21.60 -51.76 8.97
C ALA A 678 -22.84 -51.91 8.08
N ASP A 679 -24.04 -51.57 8.59
CA ASP A 679 -25.31 -51.84 7.88
C ASP A 679 -26.28 -50.64 7.71
N ASP A 680 -25.95 -49.41 8.10
CA ASP A 680 -26.95 -48.31 8.20
C ASP A 680 -27.01 -47.27 7.06
N TYR A 681 -26.43 -47.53 5.88
CA TYR A 681 -26.53 -46.60 4.75
C TYR A 681 -27.78 -46.86 3.89
N CYS A 682 -28.65 -45.85 3.77
CA CYS A 682 -29.86 -45.92 2.93
C CYS A 682 -29.71 -45.11 1.62
N VAL A 683 -30.40 -45.54 0.57
CA VAL A 683 -30.53 -44.74 -0.67
C VAL A 683 -31.34 -43.49 -0.35
N ASP A 684 -30.98 -42.38 -0.98
CA ASP A 684 -31.50 -41.02 -0.77
C ASP A 684 -31.07 -40.30 0.52
N GLN A 685 -30.23 -40.93 1.34
CA GLN A 685 -29.64 -40.31 2.53
C GLN A 685 -28.57 -39.26 2.16
N ILE A 686 -28.49 -38.19 2.95
CA ILE A 686 -27.51 -37.12 2.78
C ILE A 686 -26.28 -37.44 3.63
N VAL A 687 -25.11 -37.37 3.00
CA VAL A 687 -23.82 -37.59 3.63
C VAL A 687 -22.87 -36.46 3.28
N HIS A 688 -21.92 -36.19 4.17
CA HIS A 688 -20.89 -35.20 3.96
C HIS A 688 -19.52 -35.86 3.81
N HIS A 689 -18.75 -35.46 2.79
CA HIS A 689 -17.37 -35.91 2.58
C HIS A 689 -16.40 -34.73 2.75
N PRO A 690 -15.31 -34.85 3.53
CA PRO A 690 -14.37 -33.75 3.80
C PRO A 690 -13.81 -33.07 2.55
N GLN A 691 -13.57 -33.84 1.47
CA GLN A 691 -13.04 -33.33 0.21
C GLN A 691 -14.11 -32.91 -0.82
N PHE A 692 -15.30 -33.53 -0.79
CA PHE A 692 -16.29 -33.40 -1.87
C PHE A 692 -17.59 -32.70 -1.43
N GLY A 693 -17.68 -32.34 -0.14
CA GLY A 693 -18.83 -31.65 0.45
C GLY A 693 -20.06 -32.54 0.59
N ARG A 694 -21.24 -31.90 0.60
CA ARG A 694 -22.55 -32.56 0.74
C ARG A 694 -22.90 -33.38 -0.51
N GLY A 695 -23.35 -34.60 -0.30
CA GLY A 695 -23.78 -35.50 -1.37
C GLY A 695 -24.93 -36.41 -0.95
N LYS A 696 -25.65 -36.94 -1.94
CA LYS A 696 -26.80 -37.84 -1.75
C LYS A 696 -26.43 -39.26 -2.16
N ILE A 697 -26.69 -40.25 -1.31
CA ILE A 697 -26.48 -41.66 -1.64
C ILE A 697 -27.48 -42.05 -2.74
N THR A 698 -26.98 -42.44 -3.90
CA THR A 698 -27.81 -42.87 -5.03
C THR A 698 -27.93 -44.38 -5.15
N LYS A 699 -26.98 -45.14 -4.57
CA LYS A 699 -26.97 -46.61 -4.63
C LYS A 699 -26.14 -47.22 -3.51
N VAL A 700 -26.64 -48.27 -2.90
CA VAL A 700 -25.92 -49.12 -1.94
C VAL A 700 -25.84 -50.53 -2.53
N SER A 701 -24.66 -51.16 -2.50
CA SER A 701 -24.45 -52.50 -3.07
C SER A 701 -23.41 -53.28 -2.28
N GLY A 702 -23.73 -54.51 -1.91
CA GLY A 702 -22.88 -55.41 -1.10
C GLY A 702 -23.64 -55.94 0.12
N ALA A 703 -23.00 -56.82 0.90
CA ALA A 703 -23.49 -57.30 2.19
C ALA A 703 -22.30 -57.53 3.15
N GLY A 704 -22.47 -57.24 4.44
CA GLY A 704 -21.40 -57.37 5.45
C GLY A 704 -20.24 -56.41 5.25
N GLN A 705 -19.00 -56.83 5.51
CA GLN A 705 -17.80 -55.96 5.42
C GLN A 705 -17.46 -55.44 4.00
N GLY A 706 -18.23 -55.80 2.97
CA GLY A 706 -18.05 -55.41 1.57
C GLY A 706 -19.11 -54.44 1.02
N VAL A 707 -19.80 -53.66 1.86
CA VAL A 707 -20.77 -52.66 1.39
C VAL A 707 -20.07 -51.52 0.66
N TYR A 708 -20.55 -51.21 -0.54
CA TYR A 708 -20.15 -50.03 -1.29
C TYR A 708 -21.33 -49.07 -1.45
N ILE A 709 -21.07 -47.79 -1.20
CA ILE A 709 -22.04 -46.71 -1.35
C ILE A 709 -21.62 -45.78 -2.47
N THR A 710 -22.58 -45.42 -3.30
CA THR A 710 -22.40 -44.50 -4.42
C THR A 710 -23.08 -43.18 -4.07
N VAL A 711 -22.31 -42.10 -4.00
CA VAL A 711 -22.76 -40.77 -3.58
C VAL A 711 -22.65 -39.82 -4.76
N ARG A 712 -23.71 -39.04 -5.01
CA ARG A 712 -23.72 -37.92 -5.94
C ARG A 712 -23.52 -36.61 -5.17
N PHE A 713 -22.45 -35.89 -5.44
CA PHE A 713 -22.10 -34.67 -4.73
C PHE A 713 -22.67 -33.42 -5.40
N SER A 714 -23.21 -32.50 -4.60
CA SER A 714 -23.90 -31.30 -5.07
C SER A 714 -22.94 -30.27 -5.69
N ARG A 715 -21.72 -30.16 -5.14
CA ARG A 715 -20.71 -29.17 -5.55
C ARG A 715 -20.05 -29.49 -6.91
N ALA A 716 -20.23 -30.70 -7.45
CA ALA A 716 -19.47 -31.18 -8.63
C ALA A 716 -20.28 -31.93 -9.70
N GLY A 717 -21.56 -32.27 -9.48
CA GLY A 717 -22.31 -33.18 -10.37
C GLY A 717 -21.70 -34.59 -10.53
N MET A 718 -20.60 -34.87 -9.82
CA MET A 718 -19.83 -36.11 -9.86
C MET A 718 -20.46 -37.17 -8.97
N THR A 719 -20.43 -38.41 -9.43
CA THR A 719 -20.88 -39.60 -8.70
C THR A 719 -19.67 -40.45 -8.37
N ARG A 720 -19.39 -40.69 -7.08
CA ARG A 720 -18.25 -41.52 -6.63
C ARG A 720 -18.72 -42.70 -5.78
N ARG A 721 -18.01 -43.81 -5.88
CA ARG A 721 -18.28 -45.05 -5.15
C ARG A 721 -17.21 -45.25 -4.07
N PHE A 722 -17.65 -45.46 -2.84
CA PHE A 722 -16.80 -45.68 -1.67
C PHE A 722 -17.09 -47.03 -1.04
N ALA A 723 -16.10 -47.63 -0.36
CA ALA A 723 -16.32 -48.75 0.54
C ALA A 723 -16.77 -48.20 1.90
N ALA A 724 -17.93 -48.65 2.40
CA ALA A 724 -18.59 -48.10 3.58
C ALA A 724 -17.73 -48.15 4.86
N SER A 725 -16.83 -49.13 4.98
CA SER A 725 -15.92 -49.30 6.11
C SER A 725 -14.67 -48.40 6.09
N LEU A 726 -14.38 -47.75 4.96
CA LEU A 726 -13.17 -46.96 4.74
C LEU A 726 -13.47 -45.52 4.29
N ALA A 727 -14.75 -45.19 4.11
CA ALA A 727 -15.17 -43.87 3.65
C ALA A 727 -15.28 -42.90 4.82
N PRO A 728 -14.63 -41.72 4.77
CA PRO A 728 -14.80 -40.68 5.78
C PRO A 728 -16.11 -39.91 5.48
N LEU A 729 -17.26 -40.59 5.58
CA LEU A 729 -18.57 -40.01 5.35
C LEU A 729 -19.28 -39.82 6.69
N THR A 730 -19.69 -38.59 6.98
CA THR A 730 -20.51 -38.30 8.16
C THR A 730 -21.97 -38.17 7.74
N MET A 731 -22.87 -38.77 8.52
CA MET A 731 -24.31 -38.62 8.30
C MET A 731 -24.76 -37.23 8.72
N SER A 732 -25.64 -36.63 7.92
CA SER A 732 -26.30 -35.36 8.22
C SER A 732 -27.75 -35.69 8.55
N ASP A 733 -28.15 -35.53 9.81
CA ASP A 733 -29.57 -35.55 10.18
C ASP A 733 -30.15 -34.15 9.84
N GLU A 734 -30.90 -34.12 8.73
CA GLU A 734 -31.56 -32.98 8.07
C GLU A 734 -30.67 -31.99 7.28
#